data_AF-C7ZH98-F1
#
_entry.id   AF-C7ZH98-F1
#
_cell.length_a   1.000
_cell.length_b   1.000
_cell.length_c   1.000
_cell.angle_alpha   90.00
_cell.angle_beta   90.00
_cell.angle_gamma   90.00
#
_symmetry.space_group_name_H-M   'P 1'
#
loop_
_entity.id
_entity.type
_entity.pdbx_description
1 polymer ?
#
loop_
_entity_poly.entity_id
_entity_poly.type
_entity_poly.pdbx_seq_one_letter_code
_entity_poly.pdbx_strand_id
1 'polypeptide(L)'
;MSAAVHKPLPPRSQLDKILKGKVRNDVEKEDLQVFDKGVFMNELLRIGIALETTKQGVLKGGLVASEGIKKGTFKGTQLAMTEMYKIIEEAAAAHYDARGFEPIFPVERDLTTKQQIYQWTDGSDGYPPHLKDLPDDEKDDQTNNPEEQPRSEGVGKIFDYNKTQFVRNIAKAVGFLIPKEIEAEGTPYAGPTLADCEQWNRDHQSPATDIMKGRNIGEHKDWYSDARFAQQHLSGVNPSTIETAPKDKIQEYIAQAEKQGLGGIKKILSSDKDILIQDYSYFRKATGLKDEENFINVVPILNEQNAPIGKAERYACAPIVIFQLHEDGRLHPLAITIDYKGSLDKSVTIFNKRLTPDDKDVDEKEDWPWRYAKTCAQTADWARHEIATHLVDTHMVEEAIIVATNRTIPEGHLLYEILSPHWFRTLALNSAARTLLVPAVIARISGFGPTWNPVDPDKSKYRTFKLVDYSYKNFNFVDKYIPNDLKKRGFNIEKEKYEKYRNYPYAYDMYLLWGVIREFVQSVLETKYKCDADVQNDKYILPWCKEIQSKDGGQVTSFPTIKTVDELIDAVTMCIHIASPQHTAVNYLQDYYYSFVPAKPPALCTALPTDLKTLQGYKEAELTKALPIGTEGPKWKDWLLAAQLPELLSFKVDDRYNLLTYAKSLYNVNKARNIGDNPEFNAAAIKDAAKTLYSRLNDLSEIFQIISLAQTKGNVEYPVLEPSTTAISILI
;
A
#
# COMPACT_ATOMS: atom_id res chain seq x y z
N MET A 1 -49.35 5.63 -46.95
CA MET A 1 -50.36 6.27 -46.08
C MET A 1 -50.12 5.86 -44.64
N SER A 2 -50.02 6.88 -43.77
CA SER A 2 -50.13 6.90 -42.31
C SER A 2 -49.33 5.87 -41.49
N ALA A 3 -48.15 6.30 -41.03
CA ALA A 3 -47.61 5.80 -39.77
C ALA A 3 -48.54 6.29 -38.65
N ALA A 4 -49.22 5.38 -37.97
CA ALA A 4 -50.05 5.69 -36.82
C ALA A 4 -49.14 6.19 -35.69
N VAL A 5 -49.08 7.51 -35.52
CA VAL A 5 -48.46 8.14 -34.36
C VAL A 5 -49.28 7.72 -33.14
N HIS A 6 -48.79 6.75 -32.37
CA HIS A 6 -49.35 6.44 -31.06
C HIS A 6 -49.26 7.71 -30.21
N LYS A 7 -50.40 8.35 -29.96
CA LYS A 7 -50.47 9.44 -28.98
C LYS A 7 -49.97 8.90 -27.64
N PRO A 8 -48.96 9.52 -27.00
CA PRO A 8 -48.51 9.08 -25.69
C PRO A 8 -49.68 9.11 -24.71
N LEU A 9 -49.79 8.08 -23.87
CA LEU A 9 -50.79 8.03 -22.82
C LEU A 9 -50.68 9.28 -21.93
N PRO A 10 -51.79 9.84 -21.44
CA PRO A 10 -51.74 10.92 -20.46
C PRO A 10 -50.87 10.52 -19.26
N PRO A 11 -50.07 11.44 -18.67
CA PRO A 11 -49.19 11.12 -17.54
C PRO A 11 -49.89 10.38 -16.39
N ARG A 12 -51.14 10.75 -16.09
CA ARG A 12 -51.98 10.06 -15.09
C ARG A 12 -52.23 8.59 -15.43
N SER A 13 -52.53 8.27 -16.68
CA SER A 13 -52.73 6.89 -17.14
C SER A 13 -51.43 6.08 -17.12
N GLN A 14 -50.30 6.72 -17.38
CA GLN A 14 -48.98 6.07 -17.24
C GLN A 14 -48.66 5.78 -15.77
N LEU A 15 -48.88 6.76 -14.88
CA LEU A 15 -48.70 6.60 -13.44
C LEU A 15 -49.61 5.50 -12.86
N ASP A 16 -50.90 5.50 -13.23
CA ASP A 16 -51.84 4.44 -12.84
C ASP A 16 -51.35 3.06 -13.29
N LYS A 17 -50.80 2.95 -14.51
CA LYS A 17 -50.24 1.69 -15.04
C LYS A 17 -48.97 1.24 -14.29
N ILE A 18 -48.18 2.17 -13.77
CA ILE A 18 -47.00 1.87 -12.95
C ILE A 18 -47.44 1.42 -11.56
N LEU A 19 -48.25 2.21 -10.87
CA LEU A 19 -48.64 1.96 -9.47
C LEU A 19 -49.56 0.74 -9.29
N LYS A 20 -50.44 0.47 -10.25
CA LYS A 20 -51.38 -0.68 -10.21
C LYS A 20 -50.85 -1.90 -10.96
N GLY A 21 -49.75 -1.74 -11.70
CA GLY A 21 -49.08 -2.84 -12.38
C GLY A 21 -48.30 -3.71 -11.41
N LYS A 22 -47.94 -4.92 -11.85
CA LYS A 22 -46.93 -5.72 -11.13
C LYS A 22 -45.59 -4.98 -11.16
N VAL A 23 -44.84 -5.10 -10.07
CA VAL A 23 -43.44 -4.67 -10.01
C VAL A 23 -42.69 -5.35 -11.15
N ARG A 24 -42.04 -4.56 -12.02
CA ARG A 24 -41.41 -5.05 -13.25
C ARG A 24 -39.92 -5.35 -13.08
N ASN A 25 -39.29 -4.71 -12.11
CA ASN A 25 -37.86 -4.82 -11.82
C ASN A 25 -37.74 -5.35 -10.39
N ASP A 26 -37.02 -6.44 -10.25
CA ASP A 26 -36.86 -7.16 -8.98
C ASP A 26 -35.49 -6.79 -8.40
N VAL A 27 -35.49 -6.07 -7.29
CA VAL A 27 -34.26 -5.56 -6.66
C VAL A 27 -33.35 -6.69 -6.18
N GLU A 28 -33.91 -7.88 -5.88
CA GLU A 28 -33.13 -9.05 -5.48
C GLU A 28 -32.27 -9.62 -6.62
N LYS A 29 -32.46 -9.13 -7.86
CA LYS A 29 -31.66 -9.50 -9.04
C LYS A 29 -30.58 -8.46 -9.38
N GLU A 30 -30.50 -7.38 -8.61
CA GLU A 30 -29.55 -6.29 -8.81
C GLU A 30 -28.66 -6.18 -7.57
N ASP A 31 -27.36 -6.48 -7.73
CA ASP A 31 -26.41 -6.36 -6.63
C ASP A 31 -26.24 -4.90 -6.19
N LEU A 32 -26.27 -4.66 -4.87
CA LEU A 32 -25.89 -3.37 -4.31
C LEU A 32 -24.45 -3.03 -4.72
N GLN A 33 -24.26 -1.84 -5.29
CA GLN A 33 -22.92 -1.36 -5.71
C GLN A 33 -22.36 -0.30 -4.76
N VAL A 34 -23.23 0.55 -4.20
CA VAL A 34 -22.86 1.67 -3.33
C VAL A 34 -23.94 1.84 -2.27
N PHE A 35 -23.55 2.09 -1.02
CA PHE A 35 -24.50 2.48 0.01
C PHE A 35 -24.96 3.92 -0.19
N ASP A 36 -26.27 4.17 -0.05
CA ASP A 36 -26.71 5.52 0.28
C ASP A 36 -26.14 5.87 1.66
N LYS A 37 -25.30 6.91 1.71
CA LYS A 37 -24.58 7.31 2.92
C LYS A 37 -25.51 7.64 4.08
N GLY A 38 -26.67 8.26 3.82
CA GLY A 38 -27.65 8.59 4.85
C GLY A 38 -28.33 7.34 5.42
N VAL A 39 -28.67 6.38 4.55
CA VAL A 39 -29.21 5.07 4.96
C VAL A 39 -28.17 4.29 5.78
N PHE A 40 -26.91 4.27 5.33
CA PHE A 40 -25.83 3.60 6.04
C PHE A 40 -25.61 4.20 7.44
N MET A 41 -25.52 5.52 7.55
CA MET A 41 -25.39 6.22 8.84
C MET A 41 -26.56 5.94 9.78
N ASN A 42 -27.80 5.94 9.26
CA ASN A 42 -28.98 5.59 10.05
C ASN A 42 -28.94 4.14 10.54
N GLU A 43 -28.47 3.22 9.69
CA GLU A 43 -28.35 1.82 10.05
C GLU A 43 -27.28 1.60 11.13
N LEU A 44 -26.09 2.20 10.98
CA LEU A 44 -25.04 2.19 12.02
C LEU A 44 -25.56 2.68 13.37
N LEU A 45 -26.31 3.79 13.36
CA LEU A 45 -26.93 4.34 14.56
C LEU A 45 -27.97 3.38 15.15
N ARG A 46 -28.84 2.80 14.31
CA ARG A 46 -29.90 1.85 14.70
C ARG A 46 -29.33 0.61 15.38
N ILE A 47 -28.22 0.08 14.86
CA ILE A 47 -27.54 -1.10 15.40
C ILE A 47 -26.52 -0.77 16.49
N GLY A 48 -26.35 0.51 16.84
CA GLY A 48 -25.48 0.98 17.92
C GLY A 48 -23.98 0.98 17.58
N ILE A 49 -23.59 0.83 16.31
CA ILE A 49 -22.22 1.10 15.87
C ILE A 49 -22.04 2.62 15.75
N ALA A 50 -22.11 3.28 16.91
CA ALA A 50 -22.05 4.71 17.10
C ALA A 50 -21.39 5.00 18.45
N LEU A 51 -20.73 6.15 18.58
CA LEU A 51 -20.10 6.55 19.84
C LEU A 51 -21.14 6.92 20.90
N GLU A 52 -20.89 6.52 22.14
CA GLU A 52 -21.75 6.82 23.28
C GLU A 52 -21.47 8.23 23.83
N THR A 53 -22.53 8.98 24.17
CA THR A 53 -22.43 10.31 24.77
C THR A 53 -23.06 10.40 26.16
N THR A 54 -22.63 11.37 26.95
CA THR A 54 -23.35 11.86 28.13
C THR A 54 -24.60 12.65 27.71
N LYS A 55 -25.45 13.01 28.67
CA LYS A 55 -26.62 13.88 28.41
C LYS A 55 -26.20 15.28 27.93
N GLN A 56 -24.97 15.68 28.23
CA GLN A 56 -24.35 16.94 27.85
C GLN A 56 -23.64 16.87 26.49
N GLY A 57 -23.69 15.72 25.79
CA GLY A 57 -23.07 15.56 24.47
C GLY A 57 -21.56 15.27 24.49
N VAL A 58 -20.99 14.94 25.65
CA VAL A 58 -19.57 14.56 25.78
C VAL A 58 -19.40 13.07 25.48
N LEU A 59 -18.38 12.69 24.72
CA LEU A 59 -18.08 11.29 24.40
C LEU A 59 -17.68 10.51 25.67
N LYS A 60 -18.27 9.33 25.89
CA LYS A 60 -17.94 8.45 27.04
C LYS A 60 -16.83 7.44 26.75
N GLY A 61 -16.35 7.39 25.51
CA GLY A 61 -15.27 6.48 25.12
C GLY A 61 -15.68 5.04 24.86
N GLY A 62 -16.96 4.77 24.65
CA GLY A 62 -17.48 3.47 24.22
C GLY A 62 -18.34 3.57 22.96
N LEU A 63 -18.65 2.41 22.37
CA LEU A 63 -19.73 2.29 21.40
C LEU A 63 -21.04 2.01 22.13
N VAL A 64 -22.16 2.47 21.57
CA VAL A 64 -23.51 2.15 22.07
C VAL A 64 -23.76 0.63 22.04
N ALA A 65 -23.27 -0.04 21.01
CA ALA A 65 -23.36 -1.49 20.86
C ALA A 65 -22.33 -2.22 21.75
N SER A 66 -22.78 -3.33 22.34
CA SER A 66 -21.93 -4.32 23.01
C SER A 66 -21.50 -5.45 22.08
N GLU A 67 -22.21 -5.67 20.97
CA GLU A 67 -21.96 -6.73 19.98
C GLU A 67 -22.04 -6.20 18.54
N GLY A 68 -21.30 -6.84 17.62
CA GLY A 68 -21.36 -6.54 16.19
C GLY A 68 -22.51 -7.23 15.45
N ILE A 69 -22.53 -7.06 14.13
CA ILE A 69 -23.53 -7.63 13.22
C ILE A 69 -23.53 -9.16 13.33
N LYS A 70 -24.72 -9.76 13.49
CA LYS A 70 -24.86 -11.21 13.64
C LYS A 70 -24.71 -11.94 12.30
N LYS A 71 -25.44 -11.49 11.29
CA LYS A 71 -25.48 -12.07 9.94
C LYS A 71 -25.35 -10.98 8.89
N GLY A 72 -24.66 -11.29 7.80
CA GLY A 72 -24.56 -10.43 6.62
C GLY A 72 -24.16 -11.22 5.38
N THR A 73 -23.92 -10.53 4.29
CA THR A 73 -23.38 -11.10 3.05
C THR A 73 -21.92 -10.68 2.88
N PHE A 74 -21.15 -11.43 2.09
CA PHE A 74 -19.76 -11.07 1.78
C PHE A 74 -19.70 -9.68 1.13
N LYS A 75 -20.44 -9.46 0.03
CA LYS A 75 -20.46 -8.19 -0.70
C LYS A 75 -20.97 -7.02 0.13
N GLY A 76 -22.03 -7.22 0.92
CA GLY A 76 -22.57 -6.18 1.81
C GLY A 76 -21.56 -5.77 2.88
N THR A 77 -20.80 -6.73 3.42
CA THR A 77 -19.73 -6.45 4.39
C THR A 77 -18.58 -5.68 3.73
N GLN A 78 -18.16 -6.10 2.54
CA GLN A 78 -17.11 -5.44 1.75
C GLN A 78 -17.46 -3.96 1.52
N LEU A 79 -18.67 -3.69 1.03
CA LEU A 79 -19.18 -2.32 0.82
C LEU A 79 -19.30 -1.53 2.12
N ALA A 80 -19.74 -2.16 3.22
CA ALA A 80 -19.86 -1.50 4.52
C ALA A 80 -18.49 -1.11 5.09
N MET A 81 -17.47 -1.95 4.89
CA MET A 81 -16.09 -1.65 5.26
C MET A 81 -15.53 -0.48 4.45
N THR A 82 -15.76 -0.46 3.13
CA THR A 82 -15.37 0.66 2.27
C THR A 82 -16.03 1.97 2.71
N GLU A 83 -17.35 1.96 2.96
CA GLU A 83 -18.06 3.17 3.35
C GLU A 83 -17.66 3.66 4.76
N MET A 84 -17.45 2.73 5.70
CA MET A 84 -16.94 3.09 7.03
C MET A 84 -15.53 3.69 6.97
N TYR A 85 -14.64 3.15 6.14
CA TYR A 85 -13.30 3.70 5.99
C TYR A 85 -13.33 5.13 5.45
N LYS A 86 -14.16 5.41 4.43
CA LYS A 86 -14.38 6.77 3.92
C LYS A 86 -14.87 7.74 5.00
N ILE A 87 -15.80 7.29 5.86
CA ILE A 87 -16.27 8.10 7.00
C ILE A 87 -15.12 8.40 7.97
N ILE A 88 -14.23 7.43 8.23
CA ILE A 88 -13.05 7.62 9.09
C ILE A 88 -12.06 8.62 8.47
N GLU A 89 -11.80 8.53 7.16
CA GLU A 89 -10.93 9.47 6.44
C GLU A 89 -11.49 10.90 6.45
N GLU A 90 -12.79 11.07 6.18
CA GLU A 90 -13.46 12.37 6.25
C GLU A 90 -13.40 12.96 7.67
N ALA A 91 -13.59 12.13 8.68
CA ALA A 91 -13.48 12.56 10.07
C ALA A 91 -12.04 12.95 10.42
N ALA A 92 -11.04 12.22 9.89
CA ALA A 92 -9.62 12.54 10.09
C ALA A 92 -9.29 13.89 9.47
N ALA A 93 -9.72 14.13 8.24
CA ALA A 93 -9.54 15.42 7.57
C ALA A 93 -10.19 16.57 8.35
N ALA A 94 -11.42 16.38 8.86
CA ALA A 94 -12.09 17.39 9.69
C ALA A 94 -11.36 17.66 11.01
N HIS A 95 -10.80 16.63 11.66
CA HIS A 95 -10.00 16.83 12.87
C HIS A 95 -8.68 17.57 12.59
N TYR A 96 -8.00 17.19 11.51
CA TYR A 96 -6.75 17.83 11.09
C TYR A 96 -6.94 19.29 10.70
N ASP A 97 -8.09 19.66 10.12
CA ASP A 97 -8.51 21.04 9.91
C ASP A 97 -8.71 21.77 11.25
N ALA A 98 -9.52 21.19 12.15
CA ALA A 98 -9.84 21.80 13.45
C ALA A 98 -8.61 22.02 14.35
N ARG A 99 -7.60 21.14 14.27
CA ARG A 99 -6.32 21.26 14.99
C ARG A 99 -5.31 22.15 14.28
N GLY A 100 -5.58 22.58 13.05
CA GLY A 100 -4.69 23.42 12.25
C GLY A 100 -3.48 22.67 11.67
N PHE A 101 -3.54 21.33 11.59
CA PHE A 101 -2.50 20.51 10.96
C PHE A 101 -2.58 20.55 9.43
N GLU A 102 -3.78 20.47 8.87
CA GLU A 102 -4.02 20.57 7.42
C GLU A 102 -5.27 21.43 7.17
N PRO A 103 -5.15 22.77 7.24
CA PRO A 103 -6.30 23.67 7.09
C PRO A 103 -6.98 23.50 5.72
N ILE A 104 -8.31 23.30 5.74
CA ILE A 104 -9.15 23.22 4.53
C ILE A 104 -9.26 24.60 3.88
N PHE A 105 -9.44 25.64 4.70
CA PHE A 105 -9.35 27.03 4.26
C PHE A 105 -7.96 27.57 4.60
N PRO A 106 -7.28 28.29 3.68
CA PRO A 106 -5.93 28.80 3.94
C PRO A 106 -5.87 29.72 5.16
N VAL A 107 -4.90 29.47 6.05
CA VAL A 107 -4.61 30.28 7.24
C VAL A 107 -3.11 30.58 7.27
N GLU A 108 -2.75 31.87 7.30
CA GLU A 108 -1.36 32.30 7.44
C GLU A 108 -0.85 31.97 8.85
N ARG A 109 0.30 31.28 8.93
CA ARG A 109 0.92 30.87 10.19
C ARG A 109 2.41 31.14 10.16
N ASP A 110 2.90 31.87 11.15
CA ASP A 110 4.35 32.04 11.31
C ASP A 110 5.03 30.73 11.74
N LEU A 111 6.35 30.66 11.55
CA LEU A 111 7.11 29.44 11.82
C LEU A 111 7.04 29.01 13.29
N THR A 112 6.97 29.96 14.22
CA THR A 112 6.86 29.68 15.66
C THR A 112 5.52 29.01 15.99
N THR A 113 4.43 29.50 15.40
CA THR A 113 3.09 28.92 15.50
C THR A 113 3.10 27.50 14.94
N LYS A 114 3.71 27.28 13.76
CA LYS A 114 3.85 25.94 13.19
C LYS A 114 4.69 25.02 14.09
N GLN A 115 5.78 25.50 14.66
CA GLN A 115 6.59 24.70 15.59
C GLN A 115 5.82 24.28 16.85
N GLN A 116 4.80 25.03 17.28
CA GLN A 116 3.91 24.66 18.38
C GLN A 116 2.86 23.63 17.95
N ILE A 117 2.31 23.79 16.74
CA ILE A 117 1.30 22.88 16.17
C ILE A 117 1.90 21.52 15.82
N TYR A 118 2.96 21.51 15.00
CA TYR A 118 3.56 20.28 14.49
C TYR A 118 4.59 19.75 15.51
N GLN A 119 4.16 18.83 16.38
CA GLN A 119 5.04 18.14 17.33
C GLN A 119 5.33 16.70 16.87
N TRP A 120 6.45 16.16 17.35
CA TRP A 120 6.81 14.76 17.13
C TRP A 120 6.19 13.84 18.19
N THR A 121 5.84 12.62 17.80
CA THR A 121 5.55 11.55 18.74
C THR A 121 6.81 11.04 19.45
N ASP A 122 6.62 10.37 20.59
CA ASP A 122 7.71 9.79 21.42
C ASP A 122 7.99 8.31 21.11
N GLY A 123 7.31 7.73 20.10
CA GLY A 123 7.42 6.32 19.71
C GLY A 123 6.71 5.33 20.62
N SER A 124 6.02 5.80 21.68
CA SER A 124 5.32 4.92 22.64
C SER A 124 4.14 4.14 22.04
N ASP A 125 3.63 4.58 20.89
CA ASP A 125 2.57 3.90 20.14
C ASP A 125 3.07 2.78 19.21
N GLY A 126 4.39 2.56 19.16
CA GLY A 126 5.03 1.50 18.39
C GLY A 126 5.24 1.81 16.91
N TYR A 127 5.04 3.07 16.48
CA TYR A 127 5.36 3.53 15.13
C TYR A 127 6.67 4.36 15.09
N PRO A 128 7.28 4.50 13.90
CA PRO A 128 8.31 5.51 13.67
C PRO A 128 7.80 6.93 13.98
N PRO A 129 8.71 7.92 14.15
CA PRO A 129 8.34 9.30 14.45
C PRO A 129 7.38 9.85 13.41
N HIS A 130 6.31 10.46 13.89
CA HIS A 130 5.26 11.02 13.05
C HIS A 130 4.60 12.22 13.75
N LEU A 131 3.58 12.83 13.12
CA LEU A 131 2.89 13.96 13.72
C LEU A 131 2.18 13.54 15.02
N LYS A 132 2.44 14.25 16.11
CA LYS A 132 1.68 14.14 17.35
C LYS A 132 0.36 14.88 17.19
N ASP A 133 -0.67 14.12 16.85
CA ASP A 133 -2.03 14.58 16.60
C ASP A 133 -2.89 14.72 17.87
N LEU A 134 -2.35 14.33 19.03
CA LEU A 134 -3.03 14.36 20.33
C LEU A 134 -2.17 15.00 21.45
N PRO A 135 -2.73 15.91 22.27
CA PRO A 135 -2.02 16.53 23.41
C PRO A 135 -1.66 15.55 24.55
N ASP A 136 -0.70 15.93 25.41
CA ASP A 136 -0.32 15.13 26.59
C ASP A 136 -1.30 15.26 27.77
N ASP A 137 -2.00 16.39 27.88
CA ASP A 137 -3.02 16.68 28.91
C ASP A 137 -4.34 15.91 28.70
N GLU A 138 -4.60 15.42 27.49
CA GLU A 138 -5.73 14.52 27.20
C GLU A 138 -5.42 13.04 27.55
N LYS A 139 -4.22 12.73 28.08
CA LYS A 139 -3.88 11.36 28.55
C LYS A 139 -4.48 11.01 29.92
N ASP A 140 -4.95 11.99 30.70
CA ASP A 140 -5.25 11.80 32.13
C ASP A 140 -6.60 12.37 32.62
N ASP A 141 -7.62 12.43 31.75
CA ASP A 141 -8.94 12.88 32.18
C ASP A 141 -9.75 11.75 32.87
N GLN A 142 -9.21 11.27 34.00
CA GLN A 142 -10.00 10.60 35.04
C GLN A 142 -10.51 11.61 36.09
N THR A 143 -10.20 12.90 35.95
CA THR A 143 -10.65 13.94 36.88
C THR A 143 -11.92 14.60 36.39
N ASN A 144 -13.06 14.16 36.93
CA ASN A 144 -14.33 14.88 36.90
C ASN A 144 -14.16 16.30 37.52
N ASN A 145 -13.66 17.28 36.77
CA ASN A 145 -13.67 18.68 37.20
C ASN A 145 -14.78 19.46 36.46
N PRO A 146 -15.89 19.83 37.11
CA PRO A 146 -17.05 20.43 36.45
C PRO A 146 -16.88 21.89 36.01
N GLU A 147 -15.71 22.51 36.23
CA GLU A 147 -15.50 23.96 36.05
C GLU A 147 -14.68 24.37 34.82
N GLU A 148 -14.17 23.42 34.02
CA GLU A 148 -13.54 23.79 32.74
C GLU A 148 -14.59 24.03 31.66
N GLN A 149 -14.63 25.26 31.14
CA GLN A 149 -15.50 25.63 30.04
C GLN A 149 -15.18 24.77 28.81
N PRO A 150 -16.16 24.06 28.22
CA PRO A 150 -15.93 23.26 27.03
C PRO A 150 -15.56 24.18 25.86
N ARG A 151 -14.43 23.90 25.20
CA ARG A 151 -14.12 24.52 23.90
C ARG A 151 -15.21 24.18 22.88
N SER A 152 -15.46 25.13 21.99
CA SER A 152 -16.60 25.24 21.08
C SER A 152 -17.01 23.94 20.36
N GLU A 153 -18.32 23.73 20.27
CA GLU A 153 -18.96 22.64 19.55
C GLU A 153 -18.61 22.67 18.05
N GLY A 154 -18.02 21.58 17.55
CA GLY A 154 -17.63 21.45 16.14
C GLY A 154 -17.28 20.01 15.75
N VAL A 155 -17.45 19.71 14.46
CA VAL A 155 -17.20 18.41 13.81
C VAL A 155 -15.68 18.16 13.82
N GLY A 156 -15.22 17.20 14.62
CA GLY A 156 -13.78 16.93 14.84
C GLY A 156 -13.50 16.11 16.11
N LYS A 157 -14.47 15.99 17.02
CA LYS A 157 -14.34 15.31 18.32
C LYS A 157 -14.06 13.80 18.28
N ILE A 158 -14.18 13.12 17.13
CA ILE A 158 -13.94 11.68 17.11
C ILE A 158 -12.49 11.38 17.55
N PHE A 159 -11.53 12.22 17.15
CA PHE A 159 -10.09 12.09 17.45
C PHE A 159 -9.65 12.84 18.71
N ASP A 160 -10.53 13.55 19.45
CA ASP A 160 -10.18 14.31 20.68
C ASP A 160 -10.17 13.43 21.95
N TYR A 161 -10.02 12.12 21.80
CA TYR A 161 -10.06 11.15 22.90
C TYR A 161 -8.72 10.43 23.00
N ASN A 162 -8.32 10.00 24.21
CA ASN A 162 -7.03 9.31 24.42
C ASN A 162 -6.78 8.29 23.30
N LYS A 163 -5.67 8.47 22.56
CA LYS A 163 -5.31 7.72 21.33
C LYS A 163 -5.60 6.24 21.45
N THR A 164 -5.28 5.66 22.61
CA THR A 164 -5.51 4.25 22.87
C THR A 164 -6.99 3.88 22.85
N GLN A 165 -7.85 4.65 23.51
CA GLN A 165 -9.28 4.36 23.54
C GLN A 165 -9.99 4.72 22.23
N PHE A 166 -9.56 5.78 21.55
CA PHE A 166 -10.04 6.11 20.21
C PHE A 166 -9.75 4.99 19.21
N VAL A 167 -8.49 4.56 19.14
CA VAL A 167 -8.04 3.43 18.30
C VAL A 167 -8.83 2.16 18.64
N ARG A 168 -9.06 1.90 19.93
CA ARG A 168 -9.89 0.78 20.38
C ARG A 168 -11.32 0.88 19.86
N ASN A 169 -11.93 2.05 19.90
CA ASN A 169 -13.33 2.23 19.49
C ASN A 169 -13.50 2.14 17.97
N ILE A 170 -12.59 2.71 17.18
CA ILE A 170 -12.61 2.58 15.72
C ILE A 170 -12.36 1.12 15.30
N ALA A 171 -11.30 0.49 15.82
CA ALA A 171 -11.02 -0.91 15.51
C ALA A 171 -12.18 -1.83 15.94
N LYS A 172 -12.83 -1.52 17.07
CA LYS A 172 -14.03 -2.23 17.53
C LYS A 172 -15.23 -1.97 16.60
N ALA A 173 -15.45 -0.74 16.14
CA ALA A 173 -16.54 -0.40 15.22
C ALA A 173 -16.39 -1.14 13.89
N VAL A 174 -15.19 -1.15 13.31
CA VAL A 174 -14.90 -1.91 12.09
C VAL A 174 -15.02 -3.41 12.33
N GLY A 175 -14.52 -3.90 13.47
CA GLY A 175 -14.73 -5.30 13.88
C GLY A 175 -16.21 -5.67 14.04
N PHE A 176 -17.07 -4.72 14.38
CA PHE A 176 -18.52 -4.91 14.52
C PHE A 176 -19.25 -4.91 13.18
N LEU A 177 -18.67 -4.32 12.14
CA LEU A 177 -19.19 -4.42 10.77
C LEU A 177 -18.98 -5.80 10.17
N ILE A 178 -17.88 -6.48 10.53
CA ILE A 178 -17.61 -7.83 10.06
C ILE A 178 -18.55 -8.79 10.80
N PRO A 179 -19.51 -9.44 10.09
CA PRO A 179 -20.49 -10.26 10.76
C PRO A 179 -19.87 -11.44 11.51
N LYS A 180 -20.62 -11.99 12.46
CA LYS A 180 -20.25 -13.26 13.10
C LYS A 180 -20.34 -14.42 12.11
N GLU A 181 -21.39 -14.43 11.30
CA GLU A 181 -21.62 -15.39 10.23
C GLU A 181 -21.98 -14.68 8.92
N ILE A 182 -21.51 -15.23 7.80
CA ILE A 182 -21.95 -14.84 6.46
C ILE A 182 -22.39 -16.09 5.69
N GLU A 183 -23.33 -15.93 4.77
CA GLU A 183 -23.69 -16.98 3.82
C GLU A 183 -22.51 -17.27 2.89
N ALA A 184 -22.13 -18.54 2.79
CA ALA A 184 -20.97 -18.96 2.00
C ALA A 184 -21.30 -19.22 0.52
N GLU A 185 -22.55 -19.53 0.19
CA GLU A 185 -22.95 -19.79 -1.19
C GLU A 185 -22.77 -18.53 -2.05
N GLY A 186 -22.24 -18.69 -3.26
CA GLY A 186 -22.00 -17.56 -4.17
C GLY A 186 -20.89 -16.60 -3.73
N THR A 187 -19.96 -17.02 -2.87
CA THR A 187 -18.83 -16.18 -2.42
C THR A 187 -17.49 -16.57 -3.06
N PRO A 188 -16.50 -15.65 -3.14
CA PRO A 188 -15.21 -15.94 -3.79
C PRO A 188 -14.38 -17.02 -3.07
N TYR A 189 -14.59 -17.20 -1.77
CA TYR A 189 -13.80 -18.12 -0.94
C TYR A 189 -14.44 -19.50 -0.77
N ALA A 190 -15.68 -19.70 -1.22
CA ALA A 190 -16.46 -20.91 -0.93
C ALA A 190 -15.71 -22.20 -1.36
N GLY A 191 -15.08 -22.15 -2.54
CA GLY A 191 -14.40 -23.31 -3.14
C GLY A 191 -15.39 -24.46 -3.41
N PRO A 192 -15.03 -25.72 -3.08
CA PRO A 192 -13.89 -26.12 -2.25
C PRO A 192 -12.57 -26.24 -3.02
N THR A 193 -12.58 -26.18 -4.35
CA THR A 193 -11.36 -26.29 -5.17
C THR A 193 -10.85 -24.93 -5.63
N LEU A 194 -9.60 -24.88 -6.08
CA LEU A 194 -9.06 -23.69 -6.74
C LEU A 194 -9.85 -23.35 -8.00
N ALA A 195 -10.29 -24.37 -8.76
CA ALA A 195 -11.06 -24.18 -9.97
C ALA A 195 -12.41 -23.49 -9.71
N ASP A 196 -13.06 -23.77 -8.58
CA ASP A 196 -14.32 -23.13 -8.19
C ASP A 196 -14.10 -21.64 -7.90
N CYS A 197 -13.05 -21.30 -7.14
CA CYS A 197 -12.67 -19.91 -6.87
C CYS A 197 -12.26 -19.16 -8.15
N GLU A 198 -11.51 -19.81 -9.04
CA GLU A 198 -11.14 -19.27 -10.35
C GLU A 198 -12.36 -18.99 -11.22
N GLN A 199 -13.35 -19.89 -11.21
CA GLN A 199 -14.58 -19.72 -11.97
C GLN A 199 -15.40 -18.56 -11.42
N TRP A 200 -15.60 -18.52 -10.10
CA TRP A 200 -16.30 -17.41 -9.45
C TRP A 200 -15.66 -16.07 -9.79
N ASN A 201 -14.32 -15.98 -9.72
CA ASN A 201 -13.58 -14.74 -10.01
C ASN A 201 -13.78 -14.26 -11.44
N ARG A 202 -13.83 -15.15 -12.42
CA ARG A 202 -14.08 -14.78 -13.83
C ARG A 202 -15.52 -14.35 -14.09
N ASP A 203 -16.46 -14.90 -13.33
CA ASP A 203 -17.89 -14.59 -13.47
C ASP A 203 -18.27 -13.28 -12.74
N HIS A 204 -17.46 -12.82 -11.78
CA HIS A 204 -17.74 -11.67 -10.91
C HIS A 204 -16.57 -10.68 -10.86
N GLN A 205 -16.43 -9.85 -11.90
CA GLN A 205 -15.45 -8.77 -11.89
C GLN A 205 -15.84 -7.66 -10.90
N SER A 206 -14.82 -7.03 -10.30
CA SER A 206 -15.03 -5.85 -9.45
C SER A 206 -15.56 -4.67 -10.27
N PRO A 207 -16.17 -3.66 -9.63
CA PRO A 207 -16.51 -2.40 -10.31
C PRO A 207 -15.27 -1.77 -10.97
N ALA A 208 -15.46 -1.11 -12.11
CA ALA A 208 -14.37 -0.50 -12.87
C ALA A 208 -13.91 0.84 -12.28
N THR A 209 -13.43 0.83 -11.04
CA THR A 209 -13.00 2.01 -10.27
C THR A 209 -11.49 2.19 -10.16
N ASP A 210 -10.71 1.12 -10.34
CA ASP A 210 -9.25 1.14 -10.41
C ASP A 210 -8.72 1.28 -11.85
N ILE A 211 -7.40 1.39 -12.01
CA ILE A 211 -6.75 1.60 -13.31
C ILE A 211 -6.80 0.37 -14.25
N MET A 212 -7.00 -0.82 -13.70
CA MET A 212 -7.22 -2.09 -14.42
C MET A 212 -8.70 -2.40 -14.65
N LYS A 213 -9.60 -1.49 -14.22
CA LYS A 213 -11.04 -1.54 -14.48
C LYS A 213 -11.72 -2.76 -13.87
N GLY A 214 -11.40 -3.08 -12.61
CA GLY A 214 -12.01 -4.18 -11.86
C GLY A 214 -11.53 -5.57 -12.26
N ARG A 215 -10.53 -5.65 -13.14
CA ARG A 215 -9.84 -6.90 -13.50
C ARG A 215 -8.81 -7.23 -12.41
N ASN A 216 -8.52 -8.52 -12.28
CA ASN A 216 -7.40 -9.00 -11.48
C ASN A 216 -6.68 -10.13 -12.19
N ILE A 217 -5.49 -10.51 -11.69
CA ILE A 217 -4.62 -11.50 -12.30
C ILE A 217 -5.29 -12.87 -12.49
N GLY A 218 -6.34 -13.18 -11.71
CA GLY A 218 -7.12 -14.41 -11.80
C GLY A 218 -7.93 -14.55 -13.10
N GLU A 219 -8.02 -13.51 -13.92
CA GLU A 219 -8.57 -13.62 -15.29
C GLU A 219 -7.71 -14.49 -16.20
N HIS A 220 -6.40 -14.56 -15.93
CA HIS A 220 -5.47 -15.38 -16.68
C HIS A 220 -5.52 -16.83 -16.21
N LYS A 221 -5.85 -17.76 -17.10
CA LYS A 221 -5.90 -19.20 -16.77
C LYS A 221 -4.57 -19.78 -16.26
N ASP A 222 -3.47 -19.10 -16.56
CA ASP A 222 -2.08 -19.42 -16.18
C ASP A 222 -1.52 -18.44 -15.14
N TRP A 223 -2.37 -17.81 -14.30
CA TRP A 223 -1.97 -16.90 -13.21
C TRP A 223 -0.88 -17.49 -12.30
N TYR A 224 -0.86 -18.81 -12.15
CA TYR A 224 0.11 -19.56 -11.34
C TYR A 224 1.44 -19.85 -12.04
N SER A 225 1.60 -19.48 -13.32
CA SER A 225 2.80 -19.78 -14.11
C SER A 225 4.07 -19.13 -13.54
N ASP A 226 5.23 -19.71 -13.87
CA ASP A 226 6.55 -19.17 -13.56
C ASP A 226 6.73 -17.78 -14.14
N ALA A 227 6.27 -17.56 -15.37
CA ALA A 227 6.37 -16.28 -16.06
C ALA A 227 5.61 -15.19 -15.30
N ARG A 228 4.33 -15.40 -14.94
CA ARG A 228 3.53 -14.39 -14.22
C ARG A 228 3.96 -14.20 -12.77
N PHE A 229 4.46 -15.26 -12.14
CA PHE A 229 5.07 -15.16 -10.81
C PHE A 229 6.32 -14.28 -10.85
N ALA A 230 7.29 -14.59 -11.72
CA ALA A 230 8.54 -13.83 -11.80
C ALA A 230 8.30 -12.39 -12.28
N GLN A 231 7.39 -12.17 -13.24
CA GLN A 231 7.07 -10.85 -13.77
C GLN A 231 6.58 -9.87 -12.69
N GLN A 232 5.94 -10.34 -11.62
CA GLN A 232 5.52 -9.48 -10.51
C GLN A 232 6.69 -8.79 -9.80
N HIS A 233 7.90 -9.36 -9.83
CA HIS A 233 9.10 -8.72 -9.26
C HIS A 233 9.65 -7.58 -10.12
N LEU A 234 9.15 -7.43 -11.36
CA LEU A 234 9.56 -6.36 -12.28
C LEU A 234 8.45 -5.34 -12.55
N SER A 235 7.17 -5.78 -12.57
CA SER A 235 6.04 -4.92 -12.91
C SER A 235 4.82 -5.10 -11.99
N GLY A 236 4.96 -5.84 -10.90
CA GLY A 236 3.93 -5.94 -9.87
C GLY A 236 3.93 -4.73 -8.93
N VAL A 237 3.28 -4.87 -7.78
CA VAL A 237 3.21 -3.82 -6.74
C VAL A 237 4.51 -3.64 -5.93
N ASN A 238 5.46 -4.58 -6.01
CA ASN A 238 6.78 -4.45 -5.39
C ASN A 238 7.91 -4.63 -6.43
N PRO A 239 8.02 -3.71 -7.40
CA PRO A 239 8.97 -3.84 -8.50
C PRO A 239 10.38 -3.34 -8.14
N SER A 240 10.61 -2.84 -6.92
CA SER A 240 11.80 -2.04 -6.56
C SER A 240 12.71 -2.69 -5.53
N THR A 241 12.64 -4.02 -5.40
CA THR A 241 13.37 -4.75 -4.35
C THR A 241 14.14 -5.99 -4.80
N ILE A 242 13.87 -6.52 -5.99
CA ILE A 242 14.72 -7.52 -6.63
C ILE A 242 16.10 -6.92 -6.94
N GLU A 243 17.16 -7.70 -6.76
CA GLU A 243 18.55 -7.24 -6.96
C GLU A 243 19.46 -8.36 -7.50
N THR A 244 20.65 -8.00 -7.96
CA THR A 244 21.69 -8.97 -8.35
C THR A 244 22.08 -9.84 -7.17
N ALA A 245 22.07 -11.17 -7.37
CA ALA A 245 22.42 -12.11 -6.32
C ALA A 245 23.89 -11.95 -5.90
N PRO A 246 24.16 -11.78 -4.59
CA PRO A 246 25.53 -11.82 -4.07
C PRO A 246 26.23 -13.15 -4.37
N LYS A 247 27.54 -13.13 -4.63
CA LYS A 247 28.31 -14.32 -5.03
C LYS A 247 28.27 -15.43 -3.99
N ASP A 248 28.31 -15.09 -2.70
CA ASP A 248 28.18 -16.03 -1.59
C ASP A 248 26.82 -16.73 -1.60
N LYS A 249 25.72 -15.98 -1.86
CA LYS A 249 24.39 -16.58 -2.07
C LYS A 249 24.38 -17.54 -3.26
N ILE A 250 24.96 -17.17 -4.39
CA ILE A 250 25.05 -18.09 -5.54
C ILE A 250 25.79 -19.38 -5.16
N GLN A 251 26.90 -19.29 -4.40
CA GLN A 251 27.63 -20.46 -3.93
C GLN A 251 26.81 -21.36 -2.98
N GLU A 252 26.03 -20.77 -2.06
CA GLU A 252 25.11 -21.52 -1.21
C GLU A 252 24.14 -22.38 -2.06
N TYR A 253 23.53 -21.79 -3.08
CA TYR A 253 22.58 -22.49 -3.96
C TYR A 253 23.26 -23.49 -4.90
N ILE A 254 24.49 -23.26 -5.34
CA ILE A 254 25.30 -24.25 -6.08
C ILE A 254 25.51 -25.50 -5.22
N ALA A 255 25.93 -25.33 -3.97
CA ALA A 255 26.16 -26.43 -3.05
C ALA A 255 24.85 -27.17 -2.73
N GLN A 256 23.74 -26.45 -2.58
CA GLN A 256 22.43 -27.06 -2.34
C GLN A 256 21.89 -27.82 -3.56
N ALA A 257 22.10 -27.31 -4.78
CA ALA A 257 21.77 -28.02 -6.01
C ALA A 257 22.59 -29.30 -6.16
N GLU A 258 23.87 -29.28 -5.78
CA GLU A 258 24.74 -30.46 -5.75
C GLU A 258 24.25 -31.52 -4.75
N LYS A 259 23.90 -31.12 -3.52
CA LYS A 259 23.32 -32.03 -2.51
C LYS A 259 22.04 -32.71 -2.99
N GLN A 260 21.24 -32.04 -3.83
CA GLN A 260 20.02 -32.58 -4.43
C GLN A 260 20.25 -33.31 -5.76
N GLY A 261 21.49 -33.38 -6.28
CA GLY A 261 21.82 -34.06 -7.53
C GLY A 261 21.36 -33.33 -8.80
N LEU A 262 21.14 -32.02 -8.74
CA LEU A 262 20.56 -31.21 -9.83
C LEU A 262 21.64 -30.57 -10.71
N GLY A 263 22.29 -31.38 -11.54
CA GLY A 263 23.41 -30.95 -12.39
C GLY A 263 23.09 -29.80 -13.36
N GLY A 264 21.87 -29.76 -13.90
CA GLY A 264 21.41 -28.69 -14.79
C GLY A 264 21.35 -27.32 -14.10
N ILE A 265 20.69 -27.26 -12.94
CA ILE A 265 20.63 -26.05 -12.10
C ILE A 265 22.03 -25.63 -11.64
N LYS A 266 22.84 -26.58 -11.16
CA LYS A 266 24.23 -26.32 -10.75
C LYS A 266 25.01 -25.62 -11.87
N LYS A 267 24.87 -26.10 -13.11
CA LYS A 267 25.54 -25.51 -14.28
C LYS A 267 25.07 -24.09 -14.58
N ILE A 268 23.77 -23.81 -14.46
CA ILE A 268 23.21 -22.46 -14.65
C ILE A 268 23.77 -21.49 -13.60
N LEU A 269 23.66 -21.84 -12.32
CA LEU A 269 24.15 -21.01 -11.23
C LEU A 269 25.67 -20.80 -11.31
N SER A 270 26.43 -21.84 -11.68
CA SER A 270 27.90 -21.75 -11.86
C SER A 270 28.32 -20.86 -13.03
N SER A 271 27.40 -20.54 -13.95
CA SER A 271 27.69 -19.60 -15.04
C SER A 271 27.70 -18.14 -14.60
N ASP A 272 27.08 -17.83 -13.44
CA ASP A 272 27.00 -16.49 -12.85
C ASP A 272 26.43 -15.43 -13.82
N LYS A 273 25.52 -15.86 -14.73
CA LYS A 273 24.92 -15.00 -15.75
C LYS A 273 23.57 -14.46 -15.28
N ASP A 274 23.56 -13.18 -14.93
CA ASP A 274 22.35 -12.41 -14.60
C ASP A 274 21.45 -13.11 -13.57
N ILE A 275 22.09 -13.66 -12.54
CA ILE A 275 21.39 -14.29 -11.42
C ILE A 275 20.89 -13.19 -10.48
N LEU A 276 19.58 -13.16 -10.27
CA LEU A 276 18.92 -12.20 -9.39
C LEU A 276 18.39 -12.90 -8.13
N ILE A 277 18.22 -12.13 -7.08
CA ILE A 277 17.69 -12.57 -5.79
C ILE A 277 16.56 -11.66 -5.36
N GLN A 278 15.53 -12.27 -4.79
CA GLN A 278 14.57 -11.60 -3.94
C GLN A 278 14.68 -12.21 -2.54
N ASP A 279 15.28 -11.46 -1.62
CA ASP A 279 15.63 -11.94 -0.28
C ASP A 279 14.66 -11.39 0.79
N TYR A 280 13.90 -12.29 1.42
CA TYR A 280 13.04 -11.98 2.57
C TYR A 280 13.56 -12.56 3.89
N SER A 281 14.77 -13.15 3.90
CA SER A 281 15.39 -13.76 5.08
C SER A 281 15.55 -12.77 6.25
N TYR A 282 15.63 -11.47 5.95
CA TYR A 282 15.74 -10.40 6.93
C TYR A 282 14.56 -10.33 7.90
N PHE A 283 13.40 -10.94 7.60
CA PHE A 283 12.24 -10.95 8.51
C PHE A 283 12.58 -11.51 9.89
N ARG A 284 13.47 -12.52 9.99
CA ARG A 284 13.89 -13.07 11.29
C ARG A 284 14.66 -12.03 12.11
N LYS A 285 15.63 -11.37 11.48
CA LYS A 285 16.39 -10.27 12.09
C LYS A 285 15.47 -9.11 12.48
N ALA A 286 14.57 -8.70 11.60
CA ALA A 286 13.64 -7.60 11.82
C ALA A 286 12.71 -7.84 13.01
N THR A 287 12.28 -9.08 13.22
CA THR A 287 11.32 -9.44 14.26
C THR A 287 11.97 -9.98 15.55
N GLY A 288 13.27 -10.26 15.51
CA GLY A 288 14.01 -10.93 16.58
C GLY A 288 13.62 -12.40 16.76
N LEU A 289 13.04 -13.05 15.75
CA LEU A 289 12.65 -14.46 15.80
C LEU A 289 13.88 -15.35 15.58
N LYS A 290 14.09 -16.34 16.46
CA LYS A 290 15.24 -17.26 16.34
C LYS A 290 15.07 -18.22 15.18
N ASP A 291 16.18 -18.73 14.66
CA ASP A 291 16.17 -19.65 13.53
C ASP A 291 15.33 -20.90 13.79
N GLU A 292 15.22 -21.40 15.02
CA GLU A 292 14.46 -22.63 15.29
C GLU A 292 12.94 -22.43 15.32
N GLU A 293 12.48 -21.19 15.49
CA GLU A 293 11.07 -20.84 15.68
C GLU A 293 10.35 -20.60 14.34
N ASN A 294 9.04 -20.81 14.32
CA ASN A 294 8.19 -20.52 13.17
C ASN A 294 7.43 -19.21 13.39
N PHE A 295 7.18 -18.46 12.32
CA PHE A 295 6.24 -17.35 12.37
C PHE A 295 4.82 -17.89 12.48
N ILE A 296 4.14 -17.54 13.57
CA ILE A 296 2.76 -17.95 13.84
C ILE A 296 2.02 -16.73 14.38
N ASN A 297 0.89 -16.42 13.77
CA ASN A 297 -0.13 -15.52 14.30
C ASN A 297 -1.31 -16.34 14.83
N VAL A 298 -1.47 -16.33 16.14
CA VAL A 298 -2.63 -16.93 16.81
C VAL A 298 -3.77 -15.92 16.82
N VAL A 299 -4.82 -16.23 16.06
CA VAL A 299 -6.03 -15.42 15.98
C VAL A 299 -7.12 -16.06 16.85
N PRO A 300 -7.65 -15.35 17.88
CA PRO A 300 -8.76 -15.86 18.66
C PRO A 300 -10.04 -15.96 17.82
N ILE A 301 -10.72 -17.09 17.90
CA ILE A 301 -12.09 -17.27 17.38
C ILE A 301 -13.03 -16.85 18.50
N LEU A 302 -13.84 -15.82 18.26
CA LEU A 302 -14.73 -15.24 19.25
C LEU A 302 -16.17 -15.73 19.04
N ASN A 303 -16.89 -15.98 20.14
CA ASN A 303 -18.33 -16.25 20.11
C ASN A 303 -19.16 -14.96 20.08
N GLU A 304 -20.47 -15.11 20.23
CA GLU A 304 -21.40 -13.98 20.20
C GLU A 304 -21.11 -12.92 21.27
N GLN A 305 -20.58 -13.31 22.43
CA GLN A 305 -20.27 -12.43 23.56
C GLN A 305 -18.82 -11.91 23.53
N ASN A 306 -18.13 -12.01 22.38
CA ASN A 306 -16.70 -11.69 22.24
C ASN A 306 -15.78 -12.52 23.15
N ALA A 307 -16.23 -13.68 23.62
CA ALA A 307 -15.42 -14.60 24.40
C ALA A 307 -14.66 -15.57 23.46
N PRO A 308 -13.36 -15.84 23.71
CA PRO A 308 -12.61 -16.82 22.93
C PRO A 308 -13.19 -18.23 23.06
N ILE A 309 -13.56 -18.85 21.95
CA ILE A 309 -14.03 -20.25 21.86
C ILE A 309 -13.04 -21.17 21.13
N GLY A 310 -12.01 -20.60 20.51
CA GLY A 310 -11.02 -21.34 19.77
C GLY A 310 -9.90 -20.42 19.27
N LYS A 311 -9.01 -21.00 18.48
CA LYS A 311 -7.88 -20.30 17.86
C LYS A 311 -7.73 -20.76 16.43
N ALA A 312 -7.33 -19.84 15.56
CA ALA A 312 -6.88 -20.13 14.21
C ALA A 312 -5.43 -19.66 14.09
N GLU A 313 -4.61 -20.42 13.37
CA GLU A 313 -3.19 -20.10 13.18
C GLU A 313 -2.96 -19.64 11.74
N ARG A 314 -2.25 -18.53 11.56
CA ARG A 314 -1.73 -18.07 10.28
C ARG A 314 -0.22 -18.08 10.34
N TYR A 315 0.44 -18.47 9.25
CA TYR A 315 1.88 -18.66 9.21
C TYR A 315 2.49 -17.73 8.16
N ALA A 316 3.53 -17.01 8.55
CA ALA A 316 4.40 -16.30 7.63
C ALA A 316 5.68 -17.12 7.42
N CYS A 317 6.50 -16.68 6.49
CA CYS A 317 7.80 -17.28 6.22
C CYS A 317 8.79 -16.24 5.72
N ALA A 318 10.09 -16.55 5.81
CA ALA A 318 11.17 -15.69 5.35
C ALA A 318 11.89 -16.30 4.12
N PRO A 319 11.22 -16.40 2.96
CA PRO A 319 11.76 -17.09 1.80
C PRO A 319 12.92 -16.34 1.13
N ILE A 320 13.67 -17.06 0.31
CA ILE A 320 14.60 -16.49 -0.66
C ILE A 320 14.26 -17.08 -2.03
N VAL A 321 14.13 -16.23 -3.05
CA VAL A 321 13.89 -16.65 -4.43
C VAL A 321 15.09 -16.30 -5.29
N ILE A 322 15.59 -17.27 -6.06
CA ILE A 322 16.65 -17.09 -7.04
C ILE A 322 16.06 -17.12 -8.44
N PHE A 323 16.44 -16.15 -9.27
CA PHE A 323 16.01 -16.02 -10.64
C PHE A 323 17.21 -15.97 -11.59
N GLN A 324 16.97 -16.23 -12.87
CA GLN A 324 17.86 -15.83 -13.96
C GLN A 324 17.09 -14.90 -14.89
N LEU A 325 17.70 -13.75 -15.20
CA LEU A 325 17.21 -12.87 -16.26
C LEU A 325 17.81 -13.32 -17.60
N HIS A 326 16.97 -13.68 -18.55
CA HIS A 326 17.39 -14.06 -19.89
C HIS A 326 17.58 -12.83 -20.79
N GLU A 327 18.43 -12.96 -21.81
CA GLU A 327 18.75 -11.89 -22.79
C GLU A 327 17.53 -11.35 -23.56
N ASP A 328 16.44 -12.14 -23.64
CA ASP A 328 15.19 -11.72 -24.27
C ASP A 328 14.23 -10.97 -23.32
N GLY A 329 14.67 -10.73 -22.08
CA GLY A 329 13.96 -10.02 -21.04
C GLY A 329 13.11 -10.90 -20.12
N ARG A 330 12.97 -12.21 -20.39
CA ARG A 330 12.17 -13.09 -19.52
C ARG A 330 12.93 -13.38 -18.22
N LEU A 331 12.30 -13.11 -17.08
CA LEU A 331 12.80 -13.50 -15.77
C LEU A 331 12.29 -14.90 -15.43
N HIS A 332 13.19 -15.83 -15.11
CA HIS A 332 12.86 -17.22 -14.81
C HIS A 332 13.18 -17.57 -13.35
N PRO A 333 12.23 -18.10 -12.56
CA PRO A 333 12.49 -18.52 -11.19
C PRO A 333 13.18 -19.89 -11.17
N LEU A 334 14.36 -19.96 -10.55
CA LEU A 334 15.21 -21.15 -10.48
C LEU A 334 15.07 -21.92 -9.16
N ALA A 335 14.96 -21.20 -8.04
CA ALA A 335 14.93 -21.81 -6.71
C ALA A 335 14.10 -21.00 -5.72
N ILE A 336 13.47 -21.69 -4.78
CA ILE A 336 12.79 -21.08 -3.64
C ILE A 336 13.20 -21.83 -2.37
N THR A 337 13.83 -21.12 -1.45
CA THR A 337 13.87 -21.51 -0.04
C THR A 337 12.61 -20.98 0.63
N ILE A 338 11.73 -21.86 1.13
CA ILE A 338 10.39 -21.43 1.60
C ILE A 338 10.42 -20.67 2.92
N ASP A 339 11.41 -20.94 3.78
CA ASP A 339 11.69 -20.19 5.01
C ASP A 339 13.18 -20.35 5.33
N TYR A 340 13.95 -19.28 5.20
CA TYR A 340 15.39 -19.28 5.45
C TYR A 340 15.67 -19.18 6.95
N LYS A 341 16.29 -20.23 7.52
CA LYS A 341 16.56 -20.41 8.96
C LYS A 341 18.07 -20.37 9.23
N GLY A 342 18.72 -19.29 8.81
CA GLY A 342 20.16 -19.03 9.00
C GLY A 342 21.08 -19.70 7.96
N SER A 343 20.73 -20.87 7.44
CA SER A 343 21.43 -21.54 6.33
C SER A 343 20.50 -22.42 5.50
N LEU A 344 20.88 -22.74 4.26
CA LEU A 344 20.11 -23.66 3.41
C LEU A 344 19.99 -25.09 3.98
N ASP A 345 20.95 -25.51 4.81
CA ASP A 345 20.93 -26.83 5.47
C ASP A 345 19.85 -26.96 6.55
N LYS A 346 19.49 -25.84 7.18
CA LYS A 346 18.40 -25.76 8.17
C LYS A 346 17.05 -25.41 7.54
N SER A 347 17.02 -25.23 6.23
CA SER A 347 15.89 -24.68 5.49
C SER A 347 15.38 -25.67 4.44
N VAL A 348 14.16 -25.49 3.97
CA VAL A 348 13.60 -26.28 2.86
C VAL A 348 13.77 -25.47 1.57
N THR A 349 14.58 -26.00 0.65
CA THR A 349 14.85 -25.38 -0.65
C THR A 349 14.43 -26.32 -1.77
N ILE A 350 13.51 -25.86 -2.62
CA ILE A 350 13.08 -26.56 -3.84
C ILE A 350 13.60 -25.80 -5.06
N PHE A 351 14.05 -26.56 -6.07
CA PHE A 351 14.46 -26.01 -7.35
C PHE A 351 13.38 -26.27 -8.40
N ASN A 352 13.24 -25.32 -9.33
CA ASN A 352 12.32 -25.48 -10.44
C ASN A 352 12.75 -26.67 -11.30
N LYS A 353 11.79 -27.50 -11.71
CA LYS A 353 12.02 -28.58 -12.66
C LYS A 353 12.32 -28.05 -14.07
N ARG A 354 11.84 -26.84 -14.37
CA ARG A 354 12.10 -26.09 -15.61
C ARG A 354 13.37 -25.26 -15.43
N LEU A 355 14.33 -25.44 -16.33
CA LEU A 355 15.60 -24.74 -16.32
C LEU A 355 15.53 -23.41 -17.08
N THR A 356 14.62 -23.29 -18.05
CA THR A 356 14.41 -22.10 -18.87
C THR A 356 12.92 -21.78 -19.05
N PRO A 357 12.56 -20.54 -19.47
CA PRO A 357 11.18 -20.18 -19.78
C PRO A 357 10.51 -21.02 -20.88
N ASP A 358 11.29 -21.63 -21.78
CA ASP A 358 10.78 -22.39 -22.92
C ASP A 358 10.68 -23.90 -22.66
N ASP A 359 11.10 -24.37 -21.49
CA ASP A 359 10.98 -25.79 -21.12
C ASP A 359 9.50 -26.16 -20.98
N LYS A 360 9.04 -27.20 -21.68
CA LYS A 360 7.62 -27.61 -21.72
C LYS A 360 7.36 -28.99 -21.12
N ASP A 361 8.38 -29.64 -20.57
CA ASP A 361 8.31 -31.01 -20.05
C ASP A 361 7.58 -31.12 -18.70
N VAL A 362 7.22 -29.97 -18.10
CA VAL A 362 6.55 -29.88 -16.81
C VAL A 362 5.23 -29.17 -17.00
N ASP A 363 4.13 -29.83 -16.60
CA ASP A 363 2.85 -29.15 -16.44
C ASP A 363 2.87 -28.30 -15.18
N GLU A 364 3.05 -26.99 -15.35
CA GLU A 364 3.10 -26.03 -14.24
C GLU A 364 1.83 -26.04 -13.38
N LYS A 365 0.67 -26.41 -13.94
CA LYS A 365 -0.59 -26.49 -13.20
C LYS A 365 -0.53 -27.59 -12.14
N GLU A 366 0.06 -28.72 -12.51
CA GLU A 366 0.13 -29.92 -11.68
C GLU A 366 1.42 -30.00 -10.83
N ASP A 367 2.32 -29.02 -10.94
CA ASP A 367 3.51 -28.93 -10.10
C ASP A 367 3.21 -28.29 -8.74
N TRP A 368 2.33 -28.94 -7.98
CA TRP A 368 1.84 -28.49 -6.68
C TRP A 368 2.93 -28.15 -5.64
N PRO A 369 4.05 -28.91 -5.53
CA PRO A 369 5.17 -28.52 -4.65
C PRO A 369 5.76 -27.16 -5.02
N TRP A 370 5.92 -26.90 -6.32
CA TRP A 370 6.47 -25.63 -6.81
C TRP A 370 5.46 -24.48 -6.71
N ARG A 371 4.18 -24.73 -6.99
CA ARG A 371 3.10 -23.75 -6.76
C ARG A 371 2.97 -23.36 -5.29
N TYR A 372 3.13 -24.31 -4.37
CA TYR A 372 3.18 -24.02 -2.94
C TYR A 372 4.39 -23.16 -2.57
N ALA A 373 5.58 -23.47 -3.09
CA ALA A 373 6.77 -22.67 -2.85
C ALA A 373 6.64 -21.23 -3.38
N LYS A 374 6.06 -21.05 -4.58
CA LYS A 374 5.69 -19.72 -5.09
C LYS A 374 4.69 -19.01 -4.17
N THR A 375 3.72 -19.73 -3.63
CA THR A 375 2.76 -19.17 -2.65
C THR A 375 3.46 -18.70 -1.37
N CYS A 376 4.45 -19.44 -0.84
CA CYS A 376 5.29 -18.98 0.26
C CYS A 376 5.98 -17.65 -0.08
N ALA A 377 6.62 -17.56 -1.26
CA ALA A 377 7.24 -16.33 -1.74
C ALA A 377 6.24 -15.17 -1.85
N GLN A 378 5.04 -15.43 -2.37
CA GLN A 378 3.98 -14.43 -2.50
C GLN A 378 3.50 -13.88 -1.14
N THR A 379 3.40 -14.71 -0.10
CA THR A 379 3.05 -14.22 1.26
C THR A 379 4.13 -13.32 1.84
N ALA A 380 5.40 -13.61 1.56
CA ALA A 380 6.50 -12.77 1.97
C ALA A 380 6.58 -11.47 1.16
N ASP A 381 6.26 -11.54 -0.13
CA ASP A 381 6.18 -10.34 -0.96
C ASP A 381 5.03 -9.43 -0.54
N TRP A 382 3.86 -9.98 -0.19
CA TRP A 382 2.77 -9.20 0.42
C TRP A 382 3.26 -8.45 1.67
N ALA A 383 3.98 -9.14 2.56
CA ALA A 383 4.51 -8.52 3.78
C ALA A 383 5.54 -7.43 3.49
N ARG A 384 6.51 -7.68 2.60
CA ARG A 384 7.52 -6.69 2.23
C ARG A 384 6.89 -5.50 1.51
N HIS A 385 5.97 -5.77 0.59
CA HIS A 385 5.23 -4.76 -0.14
C HIS A 385 4.44 -3.86 0.80
N GLU A 386 3.47 -4.40 1.54
CA GLU A 386 2.55 -3.59 2.34
C GLU A 386 3.26 -2.87 3.48
N ILE A 387 4.23 -3.52 4.14
CA ILE A 387 4.87 -2.98 5.34
C ILE A 387 6.08 -2.12 4.99
N ALA A 388 6.96 -2.56 4.08
CA ALA A 388 8.17 -1.83 3.76
C ALA A 388 7.93 -0.89 2.57
N THR A 389 7.73 -1.44 1.37
CA THR A 389 7.73 -0.70 0.11
C THR A 389 6.58 0.30 -0.01
N HIS A 390 5.42 0.01 0.58
CA HIS A 390 4.26 0.89 0.62
C HIS A 390 4.26 1.72 1.90
N LEU A 391 3.86 1.15 3.04
CA LEU A 391 3.65 1.92 4.27
C LEU A 391 4.88 2.69 4.76
N VAL A 392 6.07 2.08 4.76
CA VAL A 392 7.27 2.73 5.31
C VAL A 392 7.93 3.63 4.27
N ASP A 393 8.32 3.07 3.13
CA ASP A 393 9.13 3.74 2.11
C ASP A 393 8.38 4.90 1.43
N THR A 394 7.04 4.92 1.50
CA THR A 394 6.23 6.08 1.08
C THR A 394 5.63 6.83 2.26
N HIS A 395 4.62 6.30 2.94
CA HIS A 395 3.84 7.09 3.90
C HIS A 395 4.65 7.60 5.10
N MET A 396 5.37 6.72 5.79
CA MET A 396 6.04 7.08 7.06
C MET A 396 7.27 7.95 6.84
N VAL A 397 8.09 7.64 5.82
CA VAL A 397 9.25 8.47 5.47
C VAL A 397 8.79 9.85 5.01
N GLU A 398 7.76 9.93 4.16
CA GLU A 398 7.23 11.21 3.68
C GLU A 398 6.63 12.02 4.84
N GLU A 399 5.89 11.40 5.76
CA GLU A 399 5.35 12.09 6.94
C GLU A 399 6.43 12.72 7.83
N ALA A 400 7.55 12.03 8.05
CA ALA A 400 8.66 12.62 8.77
C ALA A 400 9.20 13.88 8.06
N ILE A 401 9.31 13.83 6.73
CA ILE A 401 9.74 14.99 5.93
C ILE A 401 8.69 16.10 6.01
N ILE A 402 7.40 15.80 5.94
CA ILE A 402 6.30 16.77 6.05
C ILE A 402 6.35 17.49 7.40
N VAL A 403 6.45 16.75 8.50
CA VAL A 403 6.49 17.34 9.85
C VAL A 403 7.74 18.19 10.02
N ALA A 404 8.92 17.69 9.63
CA ALA A 404 10.16 18.45 9.68
C ALA A 404 10.09 19.74 8.85
N THR A 405 9.52 19.67 7.65
CA THR A 405 9.37 20.83 6.75
C THR A 405 8.46 21.89 7.37
N ASN A 406 7.30 21.50 7.91
CA ASN A 406 6.38 22.44 8.55
C ASN A 406 6.99 23.09 9.80
N ARG A 407 7.95 22.45 10.47
CA ARG A 407 8.64 22.98 11.66
C ARG A 407 9.86 23.85 11.36
N THR A 408 10.42 23.77 10.16
CA THR A 408 11.73 24.40 9.85
C THR A 408 11.69 25.36 8.67
N ILE A 409 10.77 25.20 7.72
CA ILE A 409 10.69 26.01 6.51
C ILE A 409 9.41 26.88 6.53
N PRO A 410 9.52 28.23 6.46
CA PRO A 410 8.34 29.11 6.39
C PRO A 410 7.50 28.89 5.13
N GLU A 411 6.21 29.22 5.20
CA GLU A 411 5.26 28.94 4.10
C GLU A 411 5.55 29.73 2.82
N GLY A 412 6.09 30.94 2.93
CA GLY A 412 6.50 31.76 1.78
C GLY A 412 7.87 31.39 1.19
N HIS A 413 8.52 30.34 1.71
CA HIS A 413 9.81 29.89 1.21
C HIS A 413 9.64 29.02 -0.04
N LEU A 414 10.53 29.16 -1.03
CA LEU A 414 10.47 28.40 -2.29
C LEU A 414 10.39 26.88 -2.09
N LEU A 415 11.14 26.33 -1.13
CA LEU A 415 11.08 24.89 -0.80
C LEU A 415 9.72 24.45 -0.27
N TYR A 416 9.03 25.30 0.49
CA TYR A 416 7.68 25.00 0.98
C TYR A 416 6.67 25.05 -0.18
N GLU A 417 6.76 26.07 -1.04
CA GLU A 417 5.87 26.23 -2.19
C GLU A 417 5.98 25.08 -3.21
N ILE A 418 7.19 24.55 -3.45
CA ILE A 418 7.37 23.43 -4.38
C ILE A 418 6.93 22.09 -3.79
N LEU A 419 7.16 21.85 -2.48
CA LEU A 419 6.90 20.55 -1.85
C LEU A 419 5.46 20.38 -1.35
N SER A 420 4.89 21.39 -0.68
CA SER A 420 3.60 21.26 0.02
C SER A 420 2.41 20.81 -0.84
N PRO A 421 2.30 21.11 -2.16
CA PRO A 421 1.24 20.57 -3.00
C PRO A 421 1.25 19.03 -3.10
N HIS A 422 2.42 18.42 -2.90
CA HIS A 422 2.61 16.97 -2.95
C HIS A 422 2.27 16.26 -1.64
N TRP A 423 1.79 16.99 -0.63
CA TRP A 423 1.48 16.46 0.70
C TRP A 423 0.02 16.66 1.10
N PHE A 424 -0.83 17.04 0.15
CA PHE A 424 -2.24 17.30 0.42
C PHE A 424 -2.91 16.07 1.03
N ARG A 425 -3.43 16.22 2.26
CA ARG A 425 -4.17 15.22 3.06
C ARG A 425 -3.38 14.01 3.53
N THR A 426 -2.08 13.95 3.27
CA THR A 426 -1.27 12.77 3.60
C THR A 426 -1.21 12.52 5.12
N LEU A 427 -1.18 13.58 5.95
CA LEU A 427 -1.05 13.40 7.40
C LEU A 427 -2.32 12.79 8.02
N ALA A 428 -3.50 13.27 7.63
CA ALA A 428 -4.78 12.74 8.09
C ALA A 428 -4.96 11.26 7.72
N LEU A 429 -4.61 10.89 6.47
CA LEU A 429 -4.68 9.51 5.99
C LEU A 429 -3.74 8.58 6.76
N ASN A 430 -2.50 9.03 7.01
CA ASN A 430 -1.55 8.24 7.78
C ASN A 430 -2.02 7.99 9.22
N SER A 431 -2.69 8.97 9.84
CA SER A 431 -3.30 8.77 11.16
C SER A 431 -4.43 7.73 11.13
N ALA A 432 -5.28 7.74 10.11
CA ALA A 432 -6.30 6.71 9.91
C ALA A 432 -5.68 5.32 9.70
N ALA A 433 -4.62 5.20 8.91
CA ALA A 433 -3.90 3.95 8.67
C ALA A 433 -3.26 3.38 9.95
N ARG A 434 -2.57 4.23 10.74
CA ARG A 434 -2.01 3.83 12.04
C ARG A 434 -3.08 3.37 13.03
N THR A 435 -4.25 4.01 12.97
CA THR A 435 -5.37 3.75 13.87
C THR A 435 -6.08 2.44 13.54
N LEU A 436 -6.29 2.16 12.26
CA LEU A 436 -7.13 1.04 11.82
C LEU A 436 -6.37 -0.01 11.01
N LEU A 437 -5.81 0.37 9.86
CA LEU A 437 -5.33 -0.59 8.86
C LEU A 437 -4.24 -1.51 9.41
N VAL A 438 -3.22 -0.94 10.04
CA VAL A 438 -2.09 -1.73 10.55
C VAL A 438 -2.52 -2.69 11.67
N PRO A 439 -3.15 -2.25 12.78
CA PRO A 439 -3.49 -3.14 13.89
C PRO A 439 -4.67 -4.08 13.60
N ALA A 440 -5.69 -3.63 12.86
CA ALA A 440 -6.95 -4.36 12.69
C ALA A 440 -7.01 -5.20 11.41
N VAL A 441 -6.26 -4.82 10.37
CA VAL A 441 -6.25 -5.53 9.07
C VAL A 441 -4.90 -6.22 8.85
N ILE A 442 -3.80 -5.47 8.65
CA ILE A 442 -2.49 -6.03 8.29
C ILE A 442 -2.00 -7.01 9.37
N ALA A 443 -1.99 -6.61 10.65
CA ALA A 443 -1.56 -7.49 11.74
C ALA A 443 -2.52 -8.67 12.00
N ARG A 444 -3.78 -8.58 11.54
CA ARG A 444 -4.76 -9.67 11.63
C ARG A 444 -4.50 -10.75 10.60
N ILE A 445 -4.28 -10.35 9.34
CA ILE A 445 -4.14 -11.29 8.22
C ILE A 445 -2.69 -11.70 7.95
N SER A 446 -1.71 -11.02 8.55
CA SER A 446 -0.32 -11.48 8.52
C SER A 446 -0.11 -12.74 9.36
N GLY A 447 0.92 -13.51 9.01
CA GLY A 447 1.34 -14.69 9.75
C GLY A 447 2.43 -14.45 10.80
N PHE A 448 2.77 -13.19 11.12
CA PHE A 448 3.90 -12.87 12.00
C PHE A 448 3.60 -12.98 13.50
N GLY A 449 2.38 -12.62 13.92
CA GLY A 449 1.91 -12.76 15.31
C GLY A 449 2.71 -11.99 16.36
N PRO A 450 2.86 -12.52 17.60
CA PRO A 450 2.57 -13.90 18.02
C PRO A 450 1.08 -14.23 18.25
N THR A 451 0.29 -13.27 18.73
CA THR A 451 -1.15 -13.42 18.94
C THR A 451 -1.80 -12.12 18.55
N TRP A 452 -2.68 -12.11 17.56
CA TRP A 452 -3.36 -10.89 17.15
C TRP A 452 -4.30 -10.39 18.25
N ASN A 453 -4.09 -9.15 18.66
CA ASN A 453 -5.00 -8.40 19.53
C ASN A 453 -4.92 -6.91 19.13
N PRO A 454 -5.92 -6.38 18.40
CA PRO A 454 -5.85 -5.03 17.84
C PRO A 454 -5.94 -3.94 18.91
N VAL A 455 -6.48 -4.26 20.10
CA VAL A 455 -6.74 -3.31 21.20
C VAL A 455 -5.62 -3.26 22.24
N ASP A 456 -4.58 -4.08 22.07
CA ASP A 456 -3.43 -4.11 22.96
C ASP A 456 -2.65 -2.80 22.92
N PRO A 457 -2.38 -2.16 24.07
CA PRO A 457 -1.64 -0.91 24.09
C PRO A 457 -0.14 -1.11 23.82
N ASP A 458 0.42 -2.28 24.14
CA ASP A 458 1.83 -2.58 23.90
C ASP A 458 2.01 -3.17 22.51
N LYS A 459 2.21 -2.30 21.51
CA LYS A 459 2.46 -2.71 20.12
C LYS A 459 3.86 -3.31 19.91
N SER A 460 4.80 -3.10 20.82
CA SER A 460 6.21 -3.51 20.66
C SER A 460 6.41 -5.04 20.61
N LYS A 461 5.47 -5.81 21.20
CA LYS A 461 5.52 -7.28 21.18
C LYS A 461 5.08 -7.91 19.86
N TYR A 462 4.40 -7.16 18.99
CA TYR A 462 3.91 -7.66 17.72
C TYR A 462 5.00 -7.61 16.66
N ARG A 463 5.22 -8.74 15.99
CA ARG A 463 6.28 -8.85 14.98
C ARG A 463 6.01 -7.97 13.76
N THR A 464 4.75 -7.72 13.41
CA THR A 464 4.37 -6.75 12.36
C THR A 464 4.94 -5.36 12.64
N PHE A 465 4.82 -4.87 13.88
CA PHE A 465 5.32 -3.53 14.26
C PHE A 465 6.85 -3.50 14.34
N LYS A 466 7.49 -4.59 14.77
CA LYS A 466 8.95 -4.72 14.68
C LYS A 466 9.45 -4.68 13.23
N LEU A 467 8.69 -5.26 12.30
CA LEU A 467 9.02 -5.21 10.87
C LEU A 467 8.87 -3.77 10.33
N VAL A 468 7.84 -3.02 10.74
CA VAL A 468 7.71 -1.58 10.45
C VAL A 468 8.94 -0.81 10.94
N ASP A 469 9.30 -0.96 12.23
CA ASP A 469 10.45 -0.28 12.84
C ASP A 469 11.78 -0.63 12.14
N TYR A 470 11.99 -1.92 11.84
CA TYR A 470 13.18 -2.38 11.13
C TYR A 470 13.24 -1.78 9.72
N SER A 471 12.14 -1.82 8.96
CA SER A 471 12.09 -1.24 7.61
C SER A 471 12.42 0.24 7.64
N TYR A 472 11.84 1.01 8.57
CA TYR A 472 12.08 2.46 8.68
C TYR A 472 13.55 2.76 8.99
N LYS A 473 14.14 2.04 9.95
CA LYS A 473 15.55 2.20 10.33
C LYS A 473 16.55 1.79 9.25
N ASN A 474 16.14 0.93 8.33
CA ASN A 474 16.99 0.45 7.23
C ASN A 474 16.66 1.12 5.89
N PHE A 475 15.69 2.04 5.85
CA PHE A 475 15.44 2.87 4.69
C PHE A 475 16.62 3.82 4.46
N ASN A 476 17.11 3.85 3.22
CA ASN A 476 18.18 4.76 2.81
C ASN A 476 17.67 5.72 1.74
N PHE A 477 17.45 6.99 2.15
CA PHE A 477 16.86 8.03 1.31
C PHE A 477 17.67 8.28 0.03
N VAL A 478 18.99 8.42 0.14
CA VAL A 478 19.88 8.69 -1.02
C VAL A 478 20.06 7.46 -1.91
N ASP A 479 20.18 6.28 -1.32
CA ASP A 479 20.29 5.04 -2.10
C ASP A 479 19.00 4.74 -2.87
N LYS A 480 17.86 5.30 -2.43
CA LYS A 480 16.55 5.13 -3.07
C LYS A 480 16.25 6.14 -4.18
N TYR A 481 17.12 7.11 -4.45
CA TYR A 481 17.03 7.92 -5.67
C TYR A 481 17.07 6.98 -6.88
N ILE A 482 16.17 7.12 -7.85
CA ILE A 482 15.98 6.10 -8.90
C ILE A 482 17.30 5.69 -9.60
N PRO A 483 18.18 6.61 -10.03
CA PRO A 483 19.47 6.23 -10.62
C PRO A 483 20.37 5.45 -9.66
N ASN A 484 20.36 5.81 -8.37
CA ASN A 484 21.13 5.13 -7.33
C ASN A 484 20.55 3.75 -7.01
N ASP A 485 19.24 3.63 -6.87
CA ASP A 485 18.52 2.39 -6.55
C ASP A 485 18.74 1.34 -7.63
N LEU A 486 18.51 1.71 -8.90
CA LEU A 486 18.71 0.81 -10.03
C LEU A 486 20.16 0.32 -10.10
N LYS A 487 21.12 1.23 -10.00
CA LYS A 487 22.55 0.89 -10.02
C LYS A 487 22.94 0.00 -8.83
N LYS A 488 22.47 0.32 -7.62
CA LYS A 488 22.76 -0.44 -6.40
C LYS A 488 22.22 -1.86 -6.48
N ARG A 489 21.00 -2.02 -7.00
CA ARG A 489 20.37 -3.33 -7.23
C ARG A 489 20.96 -4.09 -8.43
N GLY A 490 21.83 -3.45 -9.22
CA GLY A 490 22.57 -4.09 -10.32
C GLY A 490 21.91 -3.97 -11.70
N PHE A 491 20.97 -3.04 -11.88
CA PHE A 491 20.30 -2.76 -13.15
C PHE A 491 20.93 -1.53 -13.82
N ASN A 492 21.55 -1.74 -14.98
CA ASN A 492 22.21 -0.68 -15.73
C ASN A 492 21.47 -0.33 -17.01
N ILE A 493 20.29 0.27 -16.85
CA ILE A 493 19.36 0.62 -17.94
C ILE A 493 19.96 1.56 -19.00
N GLU A 494 21.00 2.33 -18.70
CA GLU A 494 21.65 3.24 -19.65
C GLU A 494 22.60 2.50 -20.63
N LYS A 495 23.23 1.41 -20.19
CA LYS A 495 24.29 0.73 -20.94
C LYS A 495 23.86 -0.58 -21.58
N GLU A 496 22.81 -1.19 -21.05
CA GLU A 496 22.30 -2.47 -21.53
C GLU A 496 21.39 -2.30 -22.74
N LYS A 497 21.23 -3.39 -23.50
CA LYS A 497 20.27 -3.42 -24.60
C LYS A 497 18.85 -3.37 -24.05
N TYR A 498 17.98 -2.63 -24.73
CA TYR A 498 16.56 -2.55 -24.39
C TYR A 498 15.93 -3.95 -24.26
N GLU A 499 16.32 -4.88 -25.12
CA GLU A 499 15.91 -6.29 -25.12
C GLU A 499 15.99 -6.95 -23.73
N LYS A 500 17.07 -6.72 -22.99
CA LYS A 500 17.36 -7.42 -21.75
C LYS A 500 16.47 -6.98 -20.59
N TYR A 501 16.03 -5.72 -20.60
CA TYR A 501 15.16 -5.17 -19.55
C TYR A 501 13.75 -4.81 -20.06
N ARG A 502 13.35 -5.24 -21.27
CA ARG A 502 12.04 -4.89 -21.86
C ARG A 502 10.84 -5.29 -21.00
N ASN A 503 11.01 -6.29 -20.13
CA ASN A 503 9.99 -6.74 -19.19
C ASN A 503 10.09 -6.07 -17.82
N TYR A 504 10.92 -5.04 -17.68
CA TYR A 504 11.05 -4.23 -16.46
C TYR A 504 10.55 -2.80 -16.69
N PRO A 505 9.26 -2.61 -17.01
CA PRO A 505 8.71 -1.29 -17.35
C PRO A 505 8.88 -0.28 -16.22
N TYR A 506 8.71 -0.69 -14.95
CA TYR A 506 8.97 0.16 -13.78
C TYR A 506 10.34 0.84 -13.84
N ALA A 507 11.41 0.10 -14.16
CA ALA A 507 12.76 0.66 -14.18
C ALA A 507 12.94 1.71 -15.28
N TYR A 508 12.41 1.46 -16.48
CA TYR A 508 12.47 2.42 -17.59
C TYR A 508 11.61 3.64 -17.31
N ASP A 509 10.36 3.43 -16.93
CA ASP A 509 9.40 4.50 -16.70
C ASP A 509 9.88 5.41 -15.55
N MET A 510 10.38 4.83 -14.46
CA MET A 510 10.90 5.60 -13.34
C MET A 510 12.17 6.37 -13.67
N TYR A 511 13.09 5.82 -14.47
CA TYR A 511 14.29 6.57 -14.87
C TYR A 511 13.94 7.79 -15.71
N LEU A 512 13.02 7.64 -16.66
CA LEU A 512 12.54 8.73 -17.49
C LEU A 512 11.78 9.77 -16.66
N LEU A 513 10.86 9.33 -15.80
CA LEU A 513 10.05 10.21 -14.96
C LEU A 513 10.88 10.94 -13.91
N TRP A 514 11.87 10.26 -13.30
CA TRP A 514 12.85 10.87 -12.41
C TRP A 514 13.59 12.01 -13.12
N GLY A 515 14.09 11.76 -14.34
CA GLY A 515 14.78 12.79 -15.13
C GLY A 515 13.91 14.02 -15.40
N VAL A 516 12.64 13.81 -15.76
CA VAL A 516 11.67 14.90 -16.01
C VAL A 516 11.34 15.68 -14.74
N ILE A 517 11.10 15.00 -13.61
CA ILE A 517 10.85 15.67 -12.33
C ILE A 517 12.10 16.45 -11.89
N ARG A 518 13.28 15.86 -12.04
CA ARG A 518 14.55 16.50 -11.70
C ARG A 518 14.82 17.75 -12.54
N GLU A 519 14.57 17.72 -13.85
CA GLU A 519 14.68 18.88 -14.74
C GLU A 519 13.75 20.02 -14.28
N PHE A 520 12.52 19.68 -13.90
CA PHE A 520 11.56 20.63 -13.36
C PHE A 520 12.04 21.23 -12.03
N VAL A 521 12.46 20.39 -11.08
CA VAL A 521 12.96 20.82 -9.77
C VAL A 521 14.19 21.72 -9.93
N GLN A 522 15.14 21.33 -10.77
CA GLN A 522 16.31 22.14 -11.11
C GLN A 522 15.89 23.52 -11.63
N SER A 523 15.00 23.55 -12.63
CA SER A 523 14.53 24.81 -13.24
C SER A 523 13.86 25.75 -12.23
N VAL A 524 13.18 25.20 -11.21
CA VAL A 524 12.54 26.00 -10.15
C VAL A 524 13.57 26.45 -9.11
N LEU A 525 14.40 25.54 -8.58
CA LEU A 525 15.34 25.87 -7.51
C LEU A 525 16.45 26.81 -7.96
N GLU A 526 16.94 26.65 -9.19
CA GLU A 526 17.94 27.56 -9.78
C GLU A 526 17.38 28.97 -10.00
N THR A 527 16.09 29.25 -9.80
CA THR A 527 15.58 30.63 -9.78
C THR A 527 16.10 31.43 -8.59
N LYS A 528 16.34 30.75 -7.45
CA LYS A 528 16.83 31.32 -6.19
C LYS A 528 18.28 30.93 -5.89
N TYR A 529 18.63 29.65 -6.02
CA TYR A 529 19.96 29.12 -5.68
C TYR A 529 20.85 29.06 -6.93
N LYS A 530 21.72 30.05 -7.12
CA LYS A 530 22.60 30.17 -8.31
C LYS A 530 23.93 29.47 -8.12
N CYS A 531 24.33 29.24 -6.88
CA CYS A 531 25.55 28.52 -6.53
C CYS A 531 25.42 27.84 -5.16
N ASP A 532 26.36 26.95 -4.84
CA ASP A 532 26.37 26.21 -3.57
C ASP A 532 26.43 27.14 -2.34
N ALA A 533 27.04 28.32 -2.48
CA ALA A 533 27.07 29.31 -1.40
C ALA A 533 25.66 29.82 -1.05
N ASP A 534 24.73 29.90 -2.01
CA ASP A 534 23.36 30.32 -1.73
C ASP A 534 22.64 29.28 -0.86
N VAL A 535 22.87 27.98 -1.12
CA VAL A 535 22.32 26.87 -0.33
C VAL A 535 22.92 26.86 1.08
N GLN A 536 24.24 27.05 1.19
CA GLN A 536 24.94 27.07 2.49
C GLN A 536 24.57 28.27 3.35
N ASN A 537 24.25 29.41 2.72
CA ASN A 537 23.82 30.63 3.40
C ASN A 537 22.31 30.65 3.68
N ASP A 538 21.54 29.70 3.15
CA ASP A 538 20.12 29.55 3.47
C ASP A 538 19.95 29.12 4.94
N LYS A 539 19.28 29.97 5.72
CA LYS A 539 19.12 29.77 7.16
C LYS A 539 18.18 28.62 7.53
N TYR A 540 17.45 28.01 6.58
CA TYR A 540 16.45 26.98 6.83
C TYR A 540 16.89 25.58 6.38
N ILE A 541 17.69 25.46 5.31
CA ILE A 541 18.07 24.17 4.71
C ILE A 541 18.84 23.28 5.69
N LEU A 542 19.88 23.80 6.35
CA LEU A 542 20.66 23.00 7.30
C LEU A 542 19.84 22.58 8.54
N PRO A 543 19.04 23.47 9.17
CA PRO A 543 18.08 23.06 10.20
C PRO A 543 17.08 22.00 9.73
N TRP A 544 16.55 22.12 8.51
CA TRP A 544 15.62 21.15 7.93
C TRP A 544 16.26 19.76 7.80
N CYS A 545 17.48 19.68 7.26
CA CYS A 545 18.23 18.41 7.18
C CYS A 545 18.45 17.80 8.58
N LYS A 546 18.83 18.63 9.56
CA LYS A 546 19.06 18.18 10.94
C LYS A 546 17.78 17.68 11.61
N GLU A 547 16.65 18.35 11.39
CA GLU A 547 15.36 17.95 11.95
C GLU A 547 14.92 16.57 11.43
N ILE A 548 15.10 16.33 10.11
CA ILE A 548 14.79 15.03 9.48
C ILE A 548 15.70 13.91 10.02
N GLN A 549 16.99 14.18 10.19
CA GLN A 549 17.97 13.21 10.69
C GLN A 549 17.90 12.96 12.21
N SER A 550 17.34 13.91 12.96
CA SER A 550 17.41 13.94 14.42
C SER A 550 16.79 12.71 15.07
N LYS A 551 17.39 12.27 16.18
CA LYS A 551 16.84 11.20 17.04
C LYS A 551 15.53 11.61 17.71
N ASP A 552 15.39 12.89 18.02
CA ASP A 552 14.18 13.47 18.61
C ASP A 552 13.28 14.11 17.54
N GLY A 553 13.56 13.82 16.26
CA GLY A 553 12.82 14.32 15.11
C GLY A 553 12.48 13.20 14.13
N GLY A 554 12.79 13.38 12.84
CA GLY A 554 12.35 12.43 11.80
C GLY A 554 13.06 11.07 11.81
N GLN A 555 14.23 10.94 12.45
CA GLN A 555 15.05 9.72 12.45
C GLN A 555 15.39 9.14 11.05
N VAL A 556 15.24 9.89 9.97
CA VAL A 556 15.68 9.48 8.62
C VAL A 556 17.16 9.80 8.50
N THR A 557 17.99 9.02 9.19
CA THR A 557 19.44 9.28 9.32
C THR A 557 20.21 9.27 7.99
N SER A 558 19.62 8.66 6.96
CA SER A 558 20.15 8.60 5.60
C SER A 558 19.82 9.83 4.75
N PHE A 559 18.97 10.75 5.25
CA PHE A 559 18.68 12.02 4.56
C PHE A 559 19.96 12.86 4.43
N PRO A 560 20.23 13.52 3.29
CA PRO A 560 21.49 14.21 3.07
C PRO A 560 21.66 15.45 3.96
N THR A 561 22.90 15.78 4.33
CA THR A 561 23.24 17.13 4.83
C THR A 561 23.55 18.00 3.62
N ILE A 562 22.55 18.72 3.13
CA ILE A 562 22.61 19.44 1.85
C ILE A 562 23.53 20.67 1.95
N LYS A 563 24.50 20.76 1.03
CA LYS A 563 25.48 21.84 0.91
C LYS A 563 25.65 22.35 -0.52
N THR A 564 25.15 21.61 -1.52
CA THR A 564 25.23 22.01 -2.93
C THR A 564 23.84 22.17 -3.53
N VAL A 565 23.77 22.89 -4.65
CA VAL A 565 22.52 23.03 -5.42
C VAL A 565 22.05 21.66 -5.93
N ASP A 566 22.99 20.82 -6.35
CA ASP A 566 22.71 19.48 -6.89
C ASP A 566 22.12 18.54 -5.82
N GLU A 567 22.67 18.55 -4.60
CA GLU A 567 22.12 17.79 -3.46
C GLU A 567 20.71 18.27 -3.09
N LEU A 568 20.45 19.57 -3.19
CA LEU A 568 19.11 20.12 -2.93
C LEU A 568 18.11 19.68 -4.00
N ILE A 569 18.52 19.72 -5.27
CA ILE A 569 17.71 19.26 -6.41
C ILE A 569 17.35 17.80 -6.24
N ASP A 570 18.31 16.93 -5.93
CA ASP A 570 18.05 15.50 -5.78
C ASP A 570 17.16 15.21 -4.57
N ALA A 571 17.36 15.89 -3.44
CA ALA A 571 16.53 15.71 -2.25
C ALA A 571 15.07 16.13 -2.49
N VAL A 572 14.83 17.27 -3.15
CA VAL A 572 13.47 17.73 -3.51
C VAL A 572 12.85 16.83 -4.56
N THR A 573 13.62 16.37 -5.55
CA THR A 573 13.18 15.38 -6.55
C THR A 573 12.71 14.10 -5.86
N MET A 574 13.46 13.62 -4.85
CA MET A 574 13.09 12.42 -4.11
C MET A 574 11.78 12.59 -3.33
N CYS A 575 11.55 13.72 -2.66
CA CYS A 575 10.29 13.96 -1.96
C CYS A 575 9.09 13.89 -2.93
N ILE A 576 9.19 14.60 -4.07
CA ILE A 576 8.13 14.56 -5.09
C ILE A 576 7.98 13.15 -5.66
N HIS A 577 9.09 12.44 -5.89
CA HIS A 577 9.08 11.07 -6.38
C HIS A 577 8.37 10.10 -5.42
N ILE A 578 8.66 10.17 -4.12
CA ILE A 578 8.01 9.35 -3.08
C ILE A 578 6.51 9.63 -3.06
N ALA A 579 6.14 10.92 -2.94
CA ALA A 579 4.77 11.36 -2.76
C ALA A 579 3.85 11.05 -3.97
N SER A 580 4.43 10.95 -5.16
CA SER A 580 3.67 10.88 -6.41
C SER A 580 3.93 9.56 -7.18
N PRO A 581 4.93 9.45 -8.06
CA PRO A 581 5.07 8.26 -8.89
C PRO A 581 5.39 7.00 -8.12
N GLN A 582 6.23 7.05 -7.08
CA GLN A 582 6.60 5.84 -6.33
C GLN A 582 5.40 5.26 -5.60
N HIS A 583 4.67 6.08 -4.85
CA HIS A 583 3.42 5.67 -4.21
C HIS A 583 2.43 5.09 -5.25
N THR A 584 2.23 5.77 -6.38
CA THR A 584 1.36 5.27 -7.45
C THR A 584 1.80 3.88 -7.95
N ALA A 585 3.09 3.70 -8.25
CA ALA A 585 3.66 2.46 -8.76
C ALA A 585 3.43 1.25 -7.84
N VAL A 586 3.48 1.48 -6.51
CA VAL A 586 3.36 0.42 -5.51
C VAL A 586 1.94 0.27 -4.96
N ASN A 587 0.99 1.09 -5.41
CA ASN A 587 -0.36 1.10 -4.86
C ASN A 587 -1.46 0.77 -5.89
N TYR A 588 -1.38 1.30 -7.11
CA TYR A 588 -2.54 1.30 -8.02
C TYR A 588 -2.85 -0.05 -8.68
N LEU A 589 -1.94 -1.03 -8.60
CA LEU A 589 -2.19 -2.41 -9.02
C LEU A 589 -2.49 -3.36 -7.85
N GLN A 590 -2.67 -2.84 -6.63
CA GLN A 590 -2.95 -3.68 -5.47
C GLN A 590 -4.20 -4.54 -5.67
N ASP A 591 -5.33 -3.99 -6.14
CA ASP A 591 -6.52 -4.82 -6.38
C ASP A 591 -6.24 -5.90 -7.43
N TYR A 592 -5.58 -5.53 -8.53
CA TYR A 592 -5.24 -6.46 -9.60
C TYR A 592 -4.43 -7.67 -9.11
N TYR A 593 -3.49 -7.47 -8.18
CA TYR A 593 -2.62 -8.55 -7.67
C TYR A 593 -3.11 -9.24 -6.40
N TYR A 594 -3.96 -8.59 -5.58
CA TYR A 594 -4.38 -9.11 -4.27
C TYR A 594 -5.85 -9.55 -4.18
N SER A 595 -6.76 -9.01 -4.99
CA SER A 595 -8.20 -9.30 -4.84
C SER A 595 -8.56 -10.76 -5.18
N PHE A 596 -7.82 -11.37 -6.12
CA PHE A 596 -7.77 -12.83 -6.28
C PHE A 596 -6.73 -13.44 -5.33
N VAL A 597 -7.13 -13.61 -4.07
CA VAL A 597 -6.28 -14.02 -2.93
C VAL A 597 -5.37 -15.24 -3.20
N PRO A 598 -5.78 -16.30 -3.95
CA PRO A 598 -4.89 -17.42 -4.26
C PRO A 598 -3.62 -17.05 -5.02
N ALA A 599 -3.62 -15.95 -5.78
CA ALA A 599 -2.44 -15.51 -6.53
C ALA A 599 -1.39 -14.83 -5.64
N LYS A 600 -1.83 -14.13 -4.59
CA LYS A 600 -0.92 -13.43 -3.67
C LYS A 600 -1.52 -13.31 -2.26
N PRO A 601 -1.60 -14.41 -1.49
CA PRO A 601 -2.22 -14.40 -0.17
C PRO A 601 -1.35 -13.67 0.87
N PRO A 602 -1.93 -13.09 1.94
CA PRO A 602 -1.17 -12.38 2.98
C PRO A 602 -0.43 -13.30 3.97
N ALA A 603 -0.89 -14.55 4.11
CA ALA A 603 -0.31 -15.57 4.97
C ALA A 603 -0.79 -16.97 4.56
N LEU A 604 -0.14 -18.00 5.10
CA LEU A 604 -0.58 -19.39 4.96
C LEU A 604 -1.55 -19.76 6.09
N CYS A 605 -2.56 -20.57 5.79
CA CYS A 605 -3.53 -21.09 6.75
C CYS A 605 -3.09 -22.41 7.41
N THR A 606 -1.97 -22.99 6.99
CA THR A 606 -1.39 -24.22 7.52
C THR A 606 0.09 -24.07 7.75
N ALA A 607 0.65 -24.86 8.68
CA ALA A 607 2.07 -24.87 8.94
C ALA A 607 2.89 -25.27 7.70
N LEU A 608 4.11 -24.74 7.60
CA LEU A 608 5.03 -25.10 6.53
C LEU A 608 5.50 -26.55 6.63
N PRO A 609 5.82 -27.22 5.49
CA PRO A 609 6.49 -28.51 5.52
C PRO A 609 7.88 -28.38 6.16
N THR A 610 8.23 -29.33 7.02
CA THR A 610 9.48 -29.30 7.79
C THR A 610 10.69 -29.83 7.04
N ASP A 611 10.48 -30.49 5.90
CA ASP A 611 11.53 -31.09 5.09
C ASP A 611 11.14 -31.10 3.60
N LEU A 612 12.14 -31.25 2.73
CA LEU A 612 11.97 -31.24 1.28
C LEU A 612 11.12 -32.40 0.77
N LYS A 613 11.21 -33.59 1.39
CA LYS A 613 10.46 -34.77 0.96
C LYS A 613 8.96 -34.57 1.17
N THR A 614 8.58 -33.96 2.30
CA THR A 614 7.20 -33.59 2.60
C THR A 614 6.68 -32.60 1.57
N LEU A 615 7.43 -31.52 1.27
CA LEU A 615 7.06 -30.54 0.24
C LEU A 615 6.89 -31.19 -1.14
N GLN A 616 7.83 -32.04 -1.56
CA GLN A 616 7.77 -32.76 -2.84
C GLN A 616 6.54 -33.68 -2.97
N GLY A 617 5.93 -34.08 -1.85
CA GLY A 617 4.71 -34.89 -1.81
C GLY A 617 3.41 -34.10 -1.99
N TYR A 618 3.45 -32.76 -1.91
CA TYR A 618 2.24 -31.92 -1.94
C TYR A 618 1.45 -32.08 -3.24
N LYS A 619 0.13 -32.00 -3.11
CA LYS A 619 -0.87 -32.00 -4.17
C LYS A 619 -1.75 -30.76 -4.05
N GLU A 620 -2.77 -30.65 -4.90
CA GLU A 620 -3.75 -29.56 -4.84
C GLU A 620 -4.35 -29.39 -3.44
N ALA A 621 -4.67 -30.50 -2.77
CA ALA A 621 -5.29 -30.47 -1.45
C ALA A 621 -4.44 -29.73 -0.40
N GLU A 622 -3.11 -29.90 -0.41
CA GLU A 622 -2.21 -29.21 0.52
C GLU A 622 -2.15 -27.71 0.23
N LEU A 623 -2.06 -27.30 -1.05
CA LEU A 623 -2.08 -25.89 -1.43
C LEU A 623 -3.42 -25.23 -1.08
N THR A 624 -4.53 -25.86 -1.43
CA THR A 624 -5.88 -25.33 -1.14
C THR A 624 -6.12 -25.20 0.36
N LYS A 625 -5.63 -26.14 1.18
CA LYS A 625 -5.69 -26.03 2.65
C LYS A 625 -4.87 -24.86 3.18
N ALA A 626 -3.71 -24.57 2.58
CA ALA A 626 -2.85 -23.46 2.95
C ALA A 626 -3.43 -22.09 2.55
N LEU A 627 -4.42 -22.04 1.66
CA LEU A 627 -5.13 -20.83 1.25
C LEU A 627 -6.41 -20.61 2.07
N PRO A 628 -6.95 -19.37 2.12
CA PRO A 628 -8.20 -19.06 2.80
C PRO A 628 -9.45 -19.51 2.02
N ILE A 629 -9.41 -20.72 1.44
CA ILE A 629 -10.51 -21.36 0.72
C ILE A 629 -11.30 -22.29 1.65
N GLY A 630 -12.63 -22.28 1.52
CA GLY A 630 -13.57 -23.09 2.25
C GLY A 630 -14.21 -22.39 3.45
N THR A 631 -15.20 -23.06 4.04
CA THR A 631 -16.01 -22.52 5.15
C THR A 631 -15.45 -22.85 6.54
N GLU A 632 -14.26 -23.45 6.61
CA GLU A 632 -13.64 -23.86 7.86
C GLU A 632 -13.02 -22.69 8.62
N GLY A 633 -13.38 -22.55 9.90
CA GLY A 633 -12.80 -21.54 10.79
C GLY A 633 -12.98 -20.12 10.24
N PRO A 634 -12.01 -19.20 10.49
CA PRO A 634 -12.12 -17.82 10.04
C PRO A 634 -11.54 -17.56 8.64
N LYS A 635 -11.39 -18.58 7.78
CA LYS A 635 -10.82 -18.42 6.42
C LYS A 635 -11.55 -17.38 5.57
N TRP A 636 -12.88 -17.36 5.65
CA TRP A 636 -13.70 -16.36 4.96
C TRP A 636 -13.36 -14.92 5.38
N LYS A 637 -13.00 -14.70 6.66
CA LYS A 637 -12.57 -13.38 7.15
C LYS A 637 -11.20 -13.01 6.61
N ASP A 638 -10.30 -13.98 6.46
CA ASP A 638 -8.98 -13.73 5.87
C ASP A 638 -9.10 -13.38 4.39
N TRP A 639 -9.95 -14.09 3.63
CA TRP A 639 -10.23 -13.72 2.24
C TRP A 639 -10.86 -12.34 2.15
N LEU A 640 -11.90 -12.07 2.94
CA LEU A 640 -12.57 -10.77 2.98
C LEU A 640 -11.56 -9.65 3.22
N LEU A 641 -10.75 -9.76 4.27
CA LEU A 641 -9.78 -8.72 4.62
C LEU A 641 -8.62 -8.61 3.61
N ALA A 642 -8.18 -9.73 3.02
CA ALA A 642 -7.13 -9.73 1.99
C ALA A 642 -7.59 -9.05 0.69
N ALA A 643 -8.85 -9.22 0.29
CA ALA A 643 -9.43 -8.54 -0.87
C ALA A 643 -9.94 -7.13 -0.53
N GLN A 644 -10.29 -6.85 0.73
CA GLN A 644 -10.73 -5.52 1.16
C GLN A 644 -9.57 -4.54 1.29
N LEU A 645 -8.41 -4.98 1.78
CA LEU A 645 -7.24 -4.11 1.92
C LEU A 645 -6.90 -3.36 0.61
N PRO A 646 -6.72 -4.02 -0.54
CA PRO A 646 -6.43 -3.33 -1.79
C PRO A 646 -7.62 -2.50 -2.29
N GLU A 647 -8.86 -2.94 -2.08
CA GLU A 647 -10.06 -2.15 -2.43
C GLU A 647 -10.04 -0.80 -1.70
N LEU A 648 -9.62 -0.75 -0.42
CA LEU A 648 -9.51 0.51 0.32
C LEU A 648 -8.41 1.43 -0.21
N LEU A 649 -7.37 0.86 -0.82
CA LEU A 649 -6.10 1.56 -1.08
C LEU A 649 -5.87 1.89 -2.56
N SER A 650 -6.59 1.29 -3.52
CA SER A 650 -6.16 1.29 -4.94
C SER A 650 -7.10 1.97 -5.94
N PHE A 651 -8.01 2.83 -5.48
CA PHE A 651 -8.88 3.58 -6.39
C PHE A 651 -8.10 4.56 -7.27
N LYS A 652 -8.54 4.73 -8.53
CA LYS A 652 -8.00 5.79 -9.38
C LYS A 652 -8.32 7.15 -8.75
N VAL A 653 -7.29 8.00 -8.57
CA VAL A 653 -7.50 9.38 -8.13
C VAL A 653 -8.36 10.18 -9.12
N ASP A 654 -9.10 11.15 -8.55
CA ASP A 654 -9.81 12.18 -9.30
C ASP A 654 -8.83 12.96 -10.20
N ASP A 655 -9.26 13.34 -11.40
CA ASP A 655 -8.43 14.03 -12.40
C ASP A 655 -7.83 15.37 -11.89
N ARG A 656 -8.36 15.91 -10.78
CA ARG A 656 -7.81 17.10 -10.09
C ARG A 656 -6.48 16.84 -9.36
N TYR A 657 -6.16 15.59 -9.06
CA TYR A 657 -5.04 15.23 -8.17
C TYR A 657 -3.93 14.45 -8.87
N ASN A 658 -3.58 14.81 -10.10
CA ASN A 658 -2.47 14.20 -10.83
C ASN A 658 -1.38 15.21 -11.22
N LEU A 659 -0.21 14.69 -11.64
CA LEU A 659 0.95 15.49 -12.04
C LEU A 659 0.66 16.46 -13.19
N LEU A 660 -0.15 16.06 -14.18
CA LEU A 660 -0.53 16.94 -15.29
C LEU A 660 -1.34 18.15 -14.81
N THR A 661 -2.29 17.93 -13.89
CA THR A 661 -3.09 18.99 -13.29
C THR A 661 -2.23 19.91 -12.41
N TYR A 662 -1.27 19.38 -11.67
CA TYR A 662 -0.29 20.19 -10.95
C TYR A 662 0.51 21.10 -11.89
N ALA A 663 1.09 20.56 -12.96
CA ALA A 663 1.88 21.34 -13.91
C ALA A 663 1.04 22.47 -14.56
N LYS A 664 -0.20 22.16 -14.98
CA LYS A 664 -1.14 23.18 -15.50
C LYS A 664 -1.49 24.25 -14.46
N SER A 665 -1.73 23.85 -13.22
CA SER A 665 -2.11 24.77 -12.15
C SER A 665 -0.96 25.72 -11.83
N LEU A 666 0.26 25.17 -11.64
CA LEU A 666 1.47 25.94 -11.39
C LEU A 666 1.79 26.91 -12.53
N TYR A 667 1.60 26.49 -13.79
CA TYR A 667 1.72 27.35 -14.95
C TYR A 667 0.75 28.54 -14.89
N ASN A 668 -0.53 28.28 -14.63
CA ASN A 668 -1.57 29.31 -14.66
C ASN A 668 -1.41 30.35 -13.55
N VAL A 669 -1.06 29.94 -12.32
CA VAL A 669 -0.85 30.90 -11.22
C VAL A 669 0.38 31.77 -11.47
N ASN A 670 1.48 31.21 -11.98
CA ASN A 670 2.69 31.98 -12.28
C ASN A 670 2.61 32.80 -13.58
N LYS A 671 1.65 32.50 -14.47
CA LYS A 671 1.31 33.37 -15.60
C LYS A 671 0.66 34.69 -15.14
N ALA A 672 -0.07 34.66 -14.02
CA ALA A 672 -0.79 35.82 -13.50
C ALA A 672 0.04 36.68 -12.52
N ARG A 673 1.10 36.12 -11.92
CA ARG A 673 2.02 36.85 -11.01
C ARG A 673 2.82 37.90 -11.77
N ASN A 674 2.92 39.11 -11.23
CA ASN A 674 3.82 40.15 -11.72
C ASN A 674 5.25 39.87 -11.24
N ILE A 675 6.24 40.34 -12.00
CA ILE A 675 7.67 40.18 -11.68
C ILE A 675 8.03 40.76 -10.30
N GLY A 676 7.25 41.70 -9.78
CA GLY A 676 7.46 42.33 -8.47
C GLY A 676 6.77 41.67 -7.27
N ASP A 677 5.97 40.61 -7.47
CA ASP A 677 5.13 40.04 -6.40
C ASP A 677 5.93 39.20 -5.38
N ASN A 678 7.11 38.68 -5.76
CA ASN A 678 8.06 38.06 -4.83
C ASN A 678 9.50 38.39 -5.27
N PRO A 679 10.31 39.11 -4.46
CA PRO A 679 11.68 39.46 -4.83
C PRO A 679 12.66 38.29 -4.71
N GLU A 680 12.29 37.17 -4.07
CA GLU A 680 13.20 36.04 -3.83
C GLU A 680 13.37 35.11 -5.04
N PHE A 681 12.40 35.05 -5.94
CA PHE A 681 12.46 34.15 -7.10
C PHE A 681 11.63 34.65 -8.30
N ASN A 682 12.05 34.24 -9.50
CA ASN A 682 11.44 34.69 -10.75
C ASN A 682 10.21 33.84 -11.13
N ALA A 683 9.00 34.36 -10.86
CA ALA A 683 7.74 33.70 -11.21
C ALA A 683 7.62 33.37 -12.72
N ALA A 684 8.20 34.18 -13.62
CA ALA A 684 8.17 33.89 -15.05
C ALA A 684 8.99 32.63 -15.39
N ALA A 685 10.10 32.39 -14.69
CA ALA A 685 10.89 31.17 -14.83
C ALA A 685 10.14 29.94 -14.28
N ILE A 686 9.42 30.06 -13.16
CA ILE A 686 8.57 28.98 -12.63
C ILE A 686 7.44 28.65 -13.60
N LYS A 687 6.82 29.65 -14.22
CA LYS A 687 5.83 29.46 -15.30
C LYS A 687 6.43 28.67 -16.46
N ASP A 688 7.63 29.00 -16.91
CA ASP A 688 8.27 28.29 -18.01
C ASP A 688 8.70 26.87 -17.61
N ALA A 689 9.17 26.65 -16.38
CA ALA A 689 9.44 25.32 -15.83
C ALA A 689 8.17 24.44 -15.80
N ALA A 690 7.04 24.99 -15.32
CA ALA A 690 5.76 24.28 -15.29
C ALA A 690 5.24 23.95 -16.70
N LYS A 691 5.43 24.87 -17.67
CA LYS A 691 5.11 24.62 -19.08
C LYS A 691 5.93 23.46 -19.64
N THR A 692 7.24 23.43 -19.36
CA THR A 692 8.13 22.34 -19.79
C THR A 692 7.73 21.02 -19.13
N LEU A 693 7.52 21.01 -17.81
CA LEU A 693 7.04 19.82 -17.09
C LEU A 693 5.76 19.27 -17.73
N TYR A 694 4.76 20.13 -17.99
CA TYR A 694 3.53 19.71 -18.65
C TYR A 694 3.79 19.05 -20.01
N SER A 695 4.64 19.64 -20.85
CA SER A 695 4.99 19.06 -22.15
C SER A 695 5.66 17.70 -21.99
N ARG A 696 6.66 17.60 -21.11
CA ARG A 696 7.43 16.37 -20.90
C ARG A 696 6.58 15.24 -20.34
N LEU A 697 5.66 15.54 -19.42
CA LEU A 697 4.70 14.54 -18.93
C LEU A 697 3.80 14.00 -20.05
N ASN A 698 3.36 14.83 -21.00
CA ASN A 698 2.60 14.32 -22.16
C ASN A 698 3.47 13.47 -23.09
N ASP A 699 4.73 13.86 -23.32
CA ASP A 699 5.68 13.04 -24.10
C ASP A 699 5.86 11.65 -23.45
N LEU A 700 5.93 11.60 -22.11
CA LEU A 700 6.06 10.35 -21.35
C LEU A 700 4.83 9.44 -21.44
N SER A 701 3.61 9.98 -21.53
CA SER A 701 2.40 9.16 -21.71
C SER A 701 2.52 8.20 -22.91
N GLU A 702 2.94 8.71 -24.07
CA GLU A 702 3.12 7.89 -25.27
C GLU A 702 4.24 6.86 -25.07
N ILE A 703 5.35 7.28 -24.45
CA ILE A 703 6.51 6.41 -24.22
C ILE A 703 6.18 5.25 -23.28
N PHE A 704 5.47 5.50 -22.18
CA PHE A 704 5.10 4.45 -21.22
C PHE A 704 4.17 3.40 -21.85
N GLN A 705 3.25 3.82 -22.72
CA GLN A 705 2.43 2.89 -23.50
C GLN A 705 3.28 2.02 -24.42
N ILE A 706 4.26 2.60 -25.11
CA ILE A 706 5.19 1.86 -25.97
C ILE A 706 6.00 0.85 -25.15
N ILE A 707 6.55 1.26 -23.99
CA ILE A 707 7.33 0.39 -23.10
C ILE A 707 6.47 -0.79 -22.62
N SER A 708 5.25 -0.51 -22.16
CA SER A 708 4.30 -1.55 -21.74
C SER A 708 3.96 -2.53 -22.87
N LEU A 709 3.77 -2.05 -24.10
CA LEU A 709 3.45 -2.87 -25.27
C LEU A 709 4.66 -3.68 -25.80
N ALA A 710 5.88 -3.22 -25.55
CA ALA A 710 7.11 -3.85 -26.01
C ALA A 710 7.59 -5.01 -25.10
N GLN A 711 6.92 -5.23 -23.97
CA GLN A 711 7.10 -6.42 -23.15
C GLN A 711 6.90 -7.70 -23.97
N THR A 712 7.51 -8.81 -23.54
CA THR A 712 7.34 -10.11 -24.19
C THR A 712 5.87 -10.54 -24.16
N LYS A 713 5.42 -11.17 -25.26
CA LYS A 713 4.02 -11.56 -25.46
C LYS A 713 3.46 -12.33 -24.26
N GLY A 714 2.32 -11.87 -23.74
CA GLY A 714 1.58 -12.52 -22.65
C GLY A 714 1.76 -11.86 -21.28
N ASN A 715 2.73 -10.94 -21.14
CA ASN A 715 2.86 -10.10 -19.96
C ASN A 715 1.66 -9.16 -19.79
N VAL A 716 1.39 -8.82 -18.53
CA VAL A 716 0.35 -7.87 -18.14
C VAL A 716 0.80 -6.46 -18.53
N GLU A 717 -0.13 -5.64 -19.01
CA GLU A 717 0.11 -4.22 -19.24
C GLU A 717 0.60 -3.50 -17.98
N TYR A 718 1.40 -2.44 -18.15
CA TYR A 718 1.88 -1.59 -17.06
C TYR A 718 1.45 -0.13 -17.25
N PRO A 719 0.17 0.21 -17.02
CA PRO A 719 -0.35 1.57 -17.21
C PRO A 719 -0.14 2.48 -15.99
N VAL A 720 0.60 2.03 -14.98
CA VAL A 720 0.56 2.57 -13.62
C VAL A 720 1.05 4.01 -13.53
N LEU A 721 2.07 4.34 -14.31
CA LEU A 721 2.75 5.64 -14.27
C LEU A 721 2.22 6.64 -15.30
N GLU A 722 1.09 6.36 -15.96
CA GLU A 722 0.48 7.31 -16.87
C GLU A 722 0.29 8.67 -16.17
N PRO A 723 0.89 9.78 -16.64
CA PRO A 723 0.84 11.06 -15.92
C PRO A 723 -0.55 11.63 -15.63
N SER A 724 -1.59 11.14 -16.33
CA SER A 724 -3.00 11.46 -16.04
C SER A 724 -3.61 10.65 -14.89
N THR A 725 -2.98 9.55 -14.48
CA THR A 725 -3.37 8.70 -13.35
C THR A 725 -2.40 8.81 -12.17
N THR A 726 -1.15 9.22 -12.40
CA THR A 726 -0.15 9.41 -11.35
C THR A 726 -0.57 10.50 -10.37
N ALA A 727 -0.90 10.09 -9.14
CA ALA A 727 -1.36 10.97 -8.07
C ALA A 727 -0.34 12.06 -7.75
N ILE A 728 -0.79 13.26 -7.39
CA ILE A 728 0.11 14.37 -7.03
C ILE A 728 0.71 14.23 -5.63
N SER A 729 -0.01 13.54 -4.75
CA SER A 729 0.34 13.26 -3.36
C SER A 729 -0.15 11.87 -2.96
N ILE A 730 0.20 11.44 -1.75
CA ILE A 730 -0.36 10.25 -1.13
C ILE A 730 -1.79 10.58 -0.66
N LEU A 731 -2.79 10.02 -1.33
CA LEU A 731 -4.21 10.39 -1.22
C LEU A 731 -5.15 9.27 -0.79
N ILE A 732 -4.63 8.06 -0.68
CA ILE A 732 -5.32 6.82 -0.34
C ILE A 732 -4.33 5.89 0.34
#